data_AF-A0AAN8PFS9-F1
#
_entry.id   AF-A0AAN8PFS9-F1
#
_cell.length_a   1.000
_cell.length_b   1.000
_cell.length_c   1.000
_cell.angle_alpha   90.00
_cell.angle_beta   90.00
_cell.angle_gamma   90.00
#
_symmetry.space_group_name_H-M   'P 1'
#
loop_
_entity.id
_entity.type
_entity.pdbx_description
1 polymer ?
#
loop_
_entity_poly.entity_id
_entity_poly.type
_entity_poly.pdbx_seq_one_letter_code
_entity_poly.pdbx_strand_id
1 'polypeptide(L)'
;MVDEDHFLESTAGENTSQVLRSVRKESDADGFLHRTSHIATRACNLSYLEQDVFLDIIYDTDGIVLELTSLRSVKFQTSHVYCLPHGIMSLKYIYSMLKKHLCLKNYNSGQTLTILRKCRGVQLFYESTWECYAALIPVKNRTLGHMDEKDIIAVTFEVMKRVFDTFKQKLYLACQDGKVVNTLKKNSLATMTQLHITPDEQNDVLDILDEALRSVRLPEGFELYLYAFKFGERKTGTYDLRGIFDISFIRTQTIHVAATFSLCYDLGILWSRDGIQRLVGNRGCLLSALTFKEAANFQTNLDGRSLDVSPVLRNLVCLPDQTRFVQFYGDVAHNYPSTVMHPVSGSIVTAGMLHLTSRKYLERDALKYMAVCKDNILIQGPDLKSRLEFVVAPESPLEVIEPSELFVPQNISDLLAREAMFIPFNMRRGEFMKVIQRVGLYLVSTLTDCFNDHKRTGHFLATWTAFQCECAIEKFFWGRGFCSKSRVHAVNLGPGSETPSRSLTDHLGFLALEEPTSSSFEESPPPLTIWCKTDQTLQAVGLVFGLADQLQSAYPVLGSKLILILLKELHLRKNSFLIFGEFLSTLKASDSTSRPNVREKVSVGYLSFNLSKCKGLKSAFGRALDIVSQKEEGIDLVEILSCGIIEMSLKIFPKFKQYNSSRNQTLTWNGVDVWQVHVSNETAAADKTSAIAITCDVVNELEHHGLVHASKFRTFQILEFPWINPMLRKLKGCKLTHDQIQTIALFISSIALLQQGWYVDFKALVNLEGRLPLGQHKLRALEIQSQYLLGPVRKPRLWKIHESISIKLSIKENREETTVTQNKPPQEEEEVEREELFLANTEKCVESDETPGVVISSTRHIPGGSKLRWSPDELEIIYDVRQNSNLKNLKNQYKFYQKLCQERGVPDRPLLAFKKKLYRM
;
A
#
# COMPACT_ATOMS: atom_id res chain seq x y z
N MET A 1 4.25 -53.67 23.06
CA MET A 1 3.59 -53.79 21.75
C MET A 1 2.14 -53.33 21.89
N VAL A 2 1.96 -52.08 22.25
CA VAL A 2 0.73 -51.28 22.31
C VAL A 2 1.21 -49.82 22.18
N ASP A 3 0.48 -48.96 21.47
CA ASP A 3 0.70 -47.50 21.32
C ASP A 3 1.87 -46.97 20.44
N GLU A 4 2.11 -47.51 19.23
CA GLU A 4 2.92 -46.82 18.20
C GLU A 4 2.14 -46.43 16.91
N ASP A 5 0.91 -46.94 16.69
CA ASP A 5 0.36 -47.06 15.33
C ASP A 5 -0.24 -45.79 14.66
N HIS A 6 -0.45 -44.67 15.37
CA HIS A 6 -1.17 -43.50 14.80
C HIS A 6 -0.60 -42.12 15.21
N PHE A 7 0.72 -41.90 15.03
CA PHE A 7 1.36 -40.61 15.35
C PHE A 7 0.81 -39.44 14.50
N LEU A 8 0.58 -39.67 13.20
CA LEU A 8 -0.03 -38.71 12.28
C LEU A 8 -1.44 -38.25 12.73
N GLU A 9 -2.37 -39.18 12.96
CA GLU A 9 -3.76 -38.85 13.35
C GLU A 9 -3.81 -38.14 14.70
N SER A 10 -2.99 -38.58 15.66
CA SER A 10 -2.87 -37.96 16.98
C SER A 10 -2.41 -36.51 16.85
N THR A 11 -1.33 -36.26 16.10
CA THR A 11 -0.81 -34.91 15.83
C THR A 11 -1.84 -34.03 15.11
N ALA A 12 -2.56 -34.58 14.14
CA ALA A 12 -3.63 -33.89 13.42
C ALA A 12 -4.80 -33.49 14.36
N GLY A 13 -5.17 -34.41 15.27
CA GLY A 13 -6.18 -34.21 16.29
C GLY A 13 -5.79 -33.15 17.32
N GLU A 14 -4.52 -33.13 17.75
CA GLU A 14 -3.98 -32.09 18.64
C GLU A 14 -3.99 -30.72 17.96
N ASN A 15 -3.43 -30.60 16.75
CA ASN A 15 -3.34 -29.36 16.00
C ASN A 15 -4.72 -28.71 15.79
N THR A 16 -5.69 -29.49 15.30
CA THR A 16 -7.08 -29.02 15.17
C THR A 16 -7.69 -28.67 16.53
N SER A 17 -7.44 -29.49 17.57
CA SER A 17 -7.98 -29.24 18.92
C SER A 17 -7.45 -27.93 19.53
N GLN A 18 -6.20 -27.54 19.28
CA GLN A 18 -5.67 -26.25 19.79
C GLN A 18 -6.38 -25.05 19.17
N VAL A 19 -6.62 -25.09 17.85
CA VAL A 19 -7.39 -24.05 17.14
C VAL A 19 -8.84 -24.00 17.66
N LEU A 20 -9.52 -25.15 17.70
CA LEU A 20 -10.92 -25.22 18.16
C LEU A 20 -11.09 -24.84 19.63
N ARG A 21 -10.18 -25.23 20.52
CA ARG A 21 -10.20 -24.80 21.95
C ARG A 21 -10.03 -23.29 22.08
N SER A 22 -9.18 -22.69 21.25
CA SER A 22 -8.95 -21.24 21.27
C SER A 22 -10.16 -20.47 20.76
N VAL A 23 -10.85 -20.97 19.73
CA VAL A 23 -12.13 -20.39 19.28
C VAL A 23 -13.24 -20.58 20.31
N ARG A 24 -13.36 -21.76 20.94
CA ARG A 24 -14.42 -22.04 21.93
C ARG A 24 -14.30 -21.23 23.23
N LYS A 25 -13.13 -20.61 23.50
CA LYS A 25 -12.91 -19.71 24.64
C LYS A 25 -13.38 -18.28 24.38
N GLU A 26 -13.47 -17.88 23.11
CA GLU A 26 -13.84 -16.52 22.68
C GLU A 26 -15.25 -16.55 22.08
N SER A 27 -16.03 -15.47 22.22
CA SER A 27 -17.43 -15.44 21.74
C SER A 27 -17.57 -15.46 20.21
N ASP A 28 -16.58 -14.91 19.52
CA ASP A 28 -16.65 -14.57 18.10
C ASP A 28 -15.25 -14.45 17.46
N ALA A 29 -15.23 -14.04 16.19
CA ALA A 29 -13.99 -13.88 15.43
C ALA A 29 -13.15 -12.68 15.89
N ASP A 30 -13.76 -11.65 16.48
CA ASP A 30 -13.04 -10.46 16.98
C ASP A 30 -12.26 -10.84 18.25
N GLY A 31 -12.92 -11.46 19.21
CA GLY A 31 -12.28 -12.02 20.41
C GLY A 31 -11.17 -13.02 20.06
N PHE A 32 -11.37 -13.86 19.05
CA PHE A 32 -10.36 -14.79 18.57
C PHE A 32 -9.14 -14.13 17.91
N LEU A 33 -9.32 -13.01 17.20
CA LEU A 33 -8.23 -12.23 16.61
C LEU A 33 -7.46 -11.42 17.66
N HIS A 34 -8.13 -10.96 18.72
CA HIS A 34 -7.55 -10.24 19.86
C HIS A 34 -7.22 -11.13 21.07
N ARG A 35 -7.18 -12.46 20.87
CA ARG A 35 -6.90 -13.45 21.93
C ARG A 35 -5.51 -13.24 22.55
N THR A 36 -5.32 -13.77 23.75
CA THR A 36 -4.00 -13.81 24.42
C THR A 36 -3.35 -15.20 24.44
N SER A 37 -4.09 -16.25 24.08
CA SER A 37 -3.58 -17.62 24.04
C SER A 37 -2.79 -17.92 22.76
N HIS A 38 -1.59 -18.44 22.93
CA HIS A 38 -0.79 -19.01 21.85
C HIS A 38 -1.47 -20.27 21.28
N ILE A 39 -1.44 -20.42 19.95
CA ILE A 39 -1.86 -21.62 19.22
C ILE A 39 -0.60 -22.29 18.69
N ALA A 40 -0.19 -23.41 19.30
CA ALA A 40 0.93 -24.19 18.80
C ALA A 40 0.44 -25.18 17.73
N THR A 41 1.23 -25.35 16.68
CA THR A 41 1.03 -26.39 15.67
C THR A 41 2.31 -27.22 15.55
N ARG A 42 2.18 -28.53 15.64
CA ARG A 42 3.27 -29.49 15.53
C ARG A 42 3.41 -29.99 14.10
N ALA A 43 4.64 -30.03 13.62
CA ALA A 43 4.99 -30.77 12.42
C ALA A 43 5.30 -32.23 12.75
N CYS A 44 5.10 -33.12 11.79
CA CYS A 44 5.42 -34.55 11.88
C CYS A 44 6.23 -35.00 10.67
N ASN A 45 7.08 -36.00 10.88
CA ASN A 45 7.55 -36.90 9.83
C ASN A 45 6.49 -38.00 9.60
N LEU A 46 6.57 -38.70 8.49
CA LEU A 46 5.70 -39.84 8.14
C LEU A 46 6.55 -41.10 8.01
N SER A 47 6.31 -42.11 8.85
CA SER A 47 6.91 -43.44 8.66
C SER A 47 6.52 -44.03 7.30
N TYR A 48 7.31 -44.96 6.75
CA TYR A 48 6.97 -45.60 5.47
C TYR A 48 5.57 -46.26 5.50
N LEU A 49 5.20 -46.88 6.62
CA LEU A 49 3.85 -47.44 6.82
C LEU A 49 2.76 -46.36 6.79
N GLU A 50 2.98 -45.21 7.44
CA GLU A 50 2.03 -44.10 7.38
C GLU A 50 1.94 -43.49 5.97
N GLN A 51 3.03 -43.49 5.21
CA GLN A 51 3.00 -43.06 3.80
C GLN A 51 2.15 -44.02 2.96
N ASP A 52 2.40 -45.34 3.05
CA ASP A 52 1.67 -46.36 2.29
C ASP A 52 0.15 -46.38 2.62
N VAL A 53 -0.22 -46.04 3.86
CA VAL A 53 -1.62 -46.05 4.32
C VAL A 53 -2.32 -44.70 4.11
N PHE A 54 -1.67 -43.58 4.42
CA PHE A 54 -2.34 -42.27 4.50
C PHE A 54 -2.05 -41.33 3.34
N LEU A 55 -0.92 -41.46 2.63
CA LEU A 55 -0.43 -40.47 1.69
C LEU A 55 -0.77 -40.82 0.23
N ASP A 56 -1.48 -39.91 -0.44
CA ASP A 56 -1.65 -39.92 -1.89
C ASP A 56 -0.78 -38.82 -2.52
N ILE A 57 -0.07 -39.18 -3.60
CA ILE A 57 0.82 -38.27 -4.34
C ILE A 57 0.42 -38.27 -5.81
N ILE A 58 -0.17 -37.15 -6.24
CA ILE A 58 -0.54 -36.92 -7.64
C ILE A 58 0.58 -36.11 -8.31
N TYR A 59 1.20 -36.70 -9.34
CA TYR A 59 2.17 -36.03 -10.19
C TYR A 59 1.48 -35.40 -11.40
N ASP A 60 1.88 -34.18 -11.77
CA ASP A 60 1.38 -33.51 -12.96
C ASP A 60 2.40 -32.56 -13.60
N THR A 61 2.23 -32.31 -14.90
CA THR A 61 2.86 -31.19 -15.61
C THR A 61 1.91 -30.00 -15.60
N ASP A 62 2.36 -28.84 -15.12
CA ASP A 62 1.57 -27.59 -15.05
C ASP A 62 1.89 -26.63 -16.23
N GLY A 63 2.99 -26.89 -16.93
CA GLY A 63 3.40 -26.12 -18.10
C GLY A 63 4.72 -26.56 -18.73
N ILE A 64 4.87 -26.25 -20.02
CA ILE A 64 6.04 -26.56 -20.84
C ILE A 64 6.43 -25.30 -21.60
N VAL A 65 7.74 -25.01 -21.63
CA VAL A 65 8.31 -23.92 -22.44
C VAL A 65 9.43 -24.45 -23.32
N LEU A 66 9.30 -24.21 -24.62
CA LEU A 66 10.22 -24.64 -25.66
C LEU A 66 10.89 -23.42 -26.27
N GLU A 67 12.23 -23.42 -26.35
CA GLU A 67 13.00 -22.49 -27.18
C GLU A 67 13.16 -23.14 -28.56
N LEU A 68 12.64 -22.51 -29.61
CA LEU A 68 12.61 -23.07 -30.97
C LEU A 68 13.76 -22.49 -31.82
N THR A 69 14.43 -23.34 -32.61
CA THR A 69 15.39 -22.89 -33.63
C THR A 69 14.71 -22.46 -34.93
N SER A 70 13.50 -22.96 -35.19
CA SER A 70 12.72 -22.73 -36.39
C SER A 70 11.22 -22.88 -36.11
N LEU A 71 10.40 -22.09 -36.81
CA LEU A 71 8.94 -22.30 -36.87
C LEU A 71 8.54 -23.61 -37.59
N ARG A 72 9.45 -24.24 -38.36
CA ARG A 72 9.29 -25.61 -38.90
C ARG A 72 9.04 -26.67 -37.84
N SER A 73 9.39 -26.38 -36.59
CA SER A 73 9.01 -27.22 -35.45
C SER A 73 7.50 -27.43 -35.36
N VAL A 74 6.64 -26.49 -35.77
CA VAL A 74 5.19 -26.53 -35.51
C VAL A 74 4.48 -27.50 -36.45
N LYS A 75 3.90 -28.58 -35.90
CA LYS A 75 3.14 -29.59 -36.66
C LYS A 75 1.61 -29.41 -36.61
N PHE A 76 1.09 -28.73 -35.59
CA PHE A 76 -0.35 -28.49 -35.48
C PHE A 76 -0.84 -27.44 -36.47
N GLN A 77 -2.13 -27.51 -36.83
CA GLN A 77 -2.75 -26.54 -37.72
C GLN A 77 -2.71 -25.13 -37.09
N THR A 78 -2.06 -24.21 -37.78
CA THR A 78 -1.97 -22.80 -37.41
C THR A 78 -2.86 -22.01 -38.34
N SER A 79 -4.03 -21.55 -37.87
CA SER A 79 -5.01 -20.87 -38.74
C SER A 79 -4.64 -19.40 -38.97
N HIS A 80 -3.90 -18.79 -38.04
CA HIS A 80 -3.58 -17.36 -38.09
C HIS A 80 -2.15 -17.05 -37.62
N VAL A 81 -1.53 -16.04 -38.25
CA VAL A 81 -0.32 -15.38 -37.74
C VAL A 81 -0.60 -13.90 -37.48
N TYR A 82 -0.29 -13.41 -36.29
CA TYR A 82 -0.46 -12.01 -35.89
C TYR A 82 0.77 -11.16 -36.24
N CYS A 83 0.54 -10.02 -36.88
CA CYS A 83 1.55 -9.12 -37.44
C CYS A 83 1.41 -7.71 -36.85
N LEU A 84 1.70 -7.57 -35.54
CA LEU A 84 1.56 -6.31 -34.78
C LEU A 84 0.19 -5.61 -34.94
N PRO A 85 -0.95 -6.28 -34.63
CA PRO A 85 -2.29 -5.75 -34.91
C PRO A 85 -2.63 -4.40 -34.27
N HIS A 86 -1.93 -4.01 -33.21
CA HIS A 86 -2.10 -2.74 -32.50
C HIS A 86 -0.77 -1.97 -32.33
N GLY A 87 0.19 -2.24 -33.22
CA GLY A 87 1.52 -1.62 -33.18
C GLY A 87 2.25 -1.87 -31.86
N ILE A 88 2.66 -0.79 -31.17
CA ILE A 88 3.35 -0.87 -29.88
C ILE A 88 2.50 -1.58 -28.81
N MET A 89 1.16 -1.46 -28.86
CA MET A 89 0.27 -2.11 -27.88
C MET A 89 0.21 -3.63 -28.03
N SER A 90 0.73 -4.20 -29.13
CA SER A 90 0.89 -5.65 -29.31
C SER A 90 2.12 -6.23 -28.60
N LEU A 91 3.01 -5.39 -28.05
CA LEU A 91 4.20 -5.85 -27.33
C LEU A 91 3.85 -6.27 -25.89
N LYS A 92 3.94 -7.57 -25.61
CA LYS A 92 3.69 -8.16 -24.29
C LYS A 92 4.98 -8.25 -23.47
N TYR A 93 4.86 -8.15 -22.14
CA TYR A 93 5.93 -8.47 -21.20
C TYR A 93 6.24 -9.97 -21.26
N ILE A 94 7.49 -10.34 -21.57
CA ILE A 94 7.88 -11.76 -21.71
C ILE A 94 8.59 -12.32 -20.46
N TYR A 95 9.18 -11.45 -19.62
CA TYR A 95 9.95 -11.89 -18.44
C TYR A 95 9.10 -12.66 -17.43
N SER A 96 7.83 -12.31 -17.24
CA SER A 96 6.92 -13.05 -16.35
C SER A 96 6.78 -14.52 -16.74
N MET A 97 6.82 -14.81 -18.04
CA MET A 97 6.74 -16.15 -18.64
C MET A 97 8.09 -16.86 -18.66
N LEU A 98 9.21 -16.14 -18.83
CA LEU A 98 10.55 -16.73 -19.01
C LEU A 98 11.42 -16.81 -17.75
N LYS A 99 11.08 -16.08 -16.68
CA LYS A 99 11.90 -15.93 -15.46
C LYS A 99 12.30 -17.26 -14.78
N LYS A 100 11.46 -18.30 -14.84
CA LYS A 100 11.73 -19.64 -14.27
C LYS A 100 12.53 -20.55 -15.23
N HIS A 101 12.64 -20.19 -16.50
CA HIS A 101 13.09 -21.06 -17.61
C HIS A 101 14.49 -20.70 -18.11
N LEU A 102 14.85 -19.40 -18.06
CA LEU A 102 16.18 -18.94 -18.45
C LEU A 102 17.21 -19.26 -17.35
N CYS A 103 18.41 -19.67 -17.75
CA CYS A 103 19.55 -19.72 -16.83
C CYS A 103 19.98 -18.29 -16.46
N LEU A 104 19.35 -17.70 -15.45
CA LEU A 104 19.55 -16.30 -15.06
C LEU A 104 21.01 -15.97 -14.66
N LYS A 105 21.81 -16.99 -14.30
CA LYS A 105 23.28 -16.87 -14.10
C LYS A 105 24.00 -16.26 -15.31
N ASN A 106 23.48 -16.50 -16.51
CA ASN A 106 24.07 -16.05 -17.77
C ASN A 106 23.69 -14.58 -18.08
N TYR A 107 23.10 -13.85 -17.12
CA TYR A 107 22.71 -12.44 -17.23
C TYR A 107 23.23 -11.63 -16.01
N ASN A 108 24.37 -12.08 -15.46
CA ASN A 108 24.93 -11.69 -14.17
C ASN A 108 25.32 -10.22 -14.01
N SER A 109 25.64 -9.48 -15.08
CA SER A 109 25.75 -8.02 -15.02
C SER A 109 24.38 -7.42 -14.69
N GLY A 110 24.24 -6.79 -13.52
CA GLY A 110 22.94 -6.36 -12.98
C GLY A 110 22.11 -5.45 -13.91
N GLN A 111 22.77 -4.72 -14.82
CA GLN A 111 22.11 -3.96 -15.89
C GLN A 111 21.43 -4.88 -16.91
N THR A 112 22.08 -5.97 -17.33
CA THR A 112 21.55 -6.96 -18.29
C THR A 112 20.33 -7.70 -17.71
N LEU A 113 20.36 -8.12 -16.43
CA LEU A 113 19.16 -8.67 -15.76
C LEU A 113 18.03 -7.64 -15.62
N THR A 114 18.38 -6.36 -15.41
CA THR A 114 17.39 -5.27 -15.36
C THR A 114 16.74 -5.00 -16.72
N ILE A 115 17.49 -5.14 -17.82
CA ILE A 115 16.97 -5.09 -19.19
C ILE A 115 16.10 -6.31 -19.48
N LEU A 116 16.56 -7.52 -19.12
CA LEU A 116 15.79 -8.76 -19.28
C LEU A 116 14.42 -8.70 -18.60
N ARG A 117 14.33 -8.11 -17.41
CA ARG A 117 13.07 -7.86 -16.67
C ARG A 117 12.09 -6.95 -17.42
N LYS A 118 12.58 -6.11 -18.33
CA LYS A 118 11.81 -5.17 -19.15
C LYS A 118 11.64 -5.65 -20.60
N CYS A 119 12.13 -6.83 -20.98
CA CYS A 119 12.02 -7.34 -22.35
C CYS A 119 10.56 -7.48 -22.82
N ARG A 120 10.41 -7.41 -24.14
CA ARG A 120 9.13 -7.50 -24.84
C ARG A 120 9.19 -8.59 -25.91
N GLY A 121 8.02 -9.16 -26.19
CA GLY A 121 7.81 -10.03 -27.35
C GLY A 121 6.49 -9.71 -28.04
N VAL A 122 6.34 -10.24 -29.24
CA VAL A 122 5.07 -10.27 -29.98
C VAL A 122 4.58 -11.71 -30.02
N GLN A 123 3.30 -11.92 -29.75
CA GLN A 123 2.67 -13.21 -29.95
C GLN A 123 2.47 -13.43 -31.45
N LEU A 124 3.01 -14.53 -31.98
CA LEU A 124 2.86 -14.91 -33.39
C LEU A 124 1.54 -15.62 -33.62
N PHE A 125 1.15 -16.54 -32.72
CA PHE A 125 -0.10 -17.29 -32.79
C PHE A 125 -0.52 -17.86 -31.43
N TYR A 126 -1.79 -18.25 -31.33
CA TYR A 126 -2.35 -19.05 -30.23
C TYR A 126 -3.28 -20.09 -30.81
N GLU A 127 -2.85 -21.35 -30.81
CA GLU A 127 -3.57 -22.46 -31.45
C GLU A 127 -3.32 -23.74 -30.65
N SER A 128 -4.32 -24.63 -30.60
CA SER A 128 -4.23 -25.87 -29.81
C SER A 128 -3.69 -25.66 -28.38
N THR A 129 -4.08 -24.56 -27.72
CA THR A 129 -3.63 -24.09 -26.38
C THR A 129 -2.15 -23.72 -26.23
N TRP A 130 -1.38 -23.70 -27.32
CA TRP A 130 0.01 -23.22 -27.33
C TRP A 130 0.09 -21.75 -27.76
N GLU A 131 0.73 -20.90 -26.96
CA GLU A 131 1.11 -19.54 -27.37
C GLU A 131 2.53 -19.54 -27.93
N CYS A 132 2.74 -19.05 -29.16
CA CYS A 132 4.08 -18.84 -29.71
C CYS A 132 4.43 -17.35 -29.77
N TYR A 133 5.67 -17.00 -29.41
CA TYR A 133 6.19 -15.64 -29.40
C TYR A 133 7.54 -15.53 -30.09
N ALA A 134 7.75 -14.41 -30.78
CA ALA A 134 9.09 -13.88 -31.02
C ALA A 134 9.41 -12.84 -29.94
N ALA A 135 10.57 -12.96 -29.28
CA ALA A 135 11.00 -12.08 -28.19
C ALA A 135 12.42 -11.56 -28.41
N LEU A 136 12.62 -10.26 -28.16
CA LEU A 136 13.95 -9.65 -28.22
C LEU A 136 14.59 -9.68 -26.82
N ILE A 137 15.67 -10.44 -26.68
CA ILE A 137 16.32 -10.77 -25.40
C ILE A 137 17.78 -10.31 -25.43
N PRO A 138 18.35 -9.78 -24.34
CA PRO A 138 19.76 -9.43 -24.28
C PRO A 138 20.66 -10.67 -24.45
N VAL A 139 21.81 -10.49 -25.10
CA VAL A 139 22.80 -11.57 -25.31
C VAL A 139 23.33 -12.07 -23.96
N LYS A 140 23.40 -13.40 -23.81
CA LYS A 140 23.93 -14.09 -22.63
C LYS A 140 25.40 -13.70 -22.40
N ASN A 141 25.78 -13.51 -21.13
CA ASN A 141 27.12 -13.10 -20.66
C ASN A 141 27.63 -11.76 -21.22
N ARG A 142 26.76 -10.92 -21.78
CA ARG A 142 27.12 -9.60 -22.32
C ARG A 142 26.66 -8.47 -21.41
N THR A 143 27.58 -7.53 -21.14
CA THR A 143 27.23 -6.27 -20.47
C THR A 143 26.59 -5.32 -21.48
N LEU A 144 25.37 -4.88 -21.19
CA LEU A 144 24.68 -3.82 -21.92
C LEU A 144 24.70 -2.53 -21.08
N GLY A 145 24.76 -1.38 -21.75
CA GLY A 145 24.57 -0.08 -21.10
C GLY A 145 23.15 0.12 -20.58
N HIS A 146 22.93 1.15 -19.77
CA HIS A 146 21.61 1.43 -19.22
C HIS A 146 20.57 1.74 -20.31
N MET A 147 19.43 1.05 -20.26
CA MET A 147 18.25 1.33 -21.09
C MET A 147 17.00 1.47 -20.21
N ASP A 148 16.18 2.47 -20.50
CA ASP A 148 14.88 2.63 -19.86
C ASP A 148 13.84 1.66 -20.47
N GLU A 149 12.61 1.67 -19.97
CA GLU A 149 11.56 0.79 -20.51
C GLU A 149 11.10 1.23 -21.92
N LYS A 150 11.09 2.52 -22.21
CA LYS A 150 10.68 3.09 -23.50
C LYS A 150 11.70 2.77 -24.59
N ASP A 151 12.99 2.81 -24.27
CA ASP A 151 14.08 2.40 -25.16
C ASP A 151 13.88 0.94 -25.61
N ILE A 152 13.64 0.03 -24.67
CA ILE A 152 13.44 -1.40 -24.94
C ILE A 152 12.16 -1.65 -25.76
N ILE A 153 11.07 -0.92 -25.45
CA ILE A 153 9.83 -0.96 -26.22
C ILE A 153 10.06 -0.47 -27.66
N ALA A 154 10.74 0.66 -27.84
CA ALA A 154 11.00 1.25 -29.16
C ALA A 154 11.88 0.34 -30.02
N VAL A 155 12.98 -0.18 -29.44
CA VAL A 155 13.90 -1.09 -30.11
C VAL A 155 13.21 -2.41 -30.48
N THR A 156 12.42 -3.00 -29.58
CA THR A 156 11.67 -4.23 -29.89
C THR A 156 10.63 -3.98 -30.98
N PHE A 157 9.90 -2.86 -30.92
CA PHE A 157 8.92 -2.49 -31.94
C PHE A 157 9.56 -2.33 -33.32
N GLU A 158 10.71 -1.65 -33.40
CA GLU A 158 11.42 -1.45 -34.67
C GLU A 158 11.92 -2.76 -35.27
N VAL A 159 12.51 -3.65 -34.46
CA VAL A 159 12.94 -4.98 -34.92
C VAL A 159 11.76 -5.80 -35.43
N MET A 160 10.69 -5.92 -34.64
CA MET A 160 9.50 -6.70 -35.04
C MET A 160 8.83 -6.12 -36.28
N LYS A 161 8.77 -4.78 -36.41
CA LYS A 161 8.26 -4.14 -37.62
C LYS A 161 9.08 -4.54 -38.85
N ARG A 162 10.42 -4.47 -38.78
CA ARG A 162 11.31 -4.89 -39.88
C ARG A 162 11.11 -6.37 -40.25
N VAL A 163 10.88 -7.25 -39.26
CA VAL A 163 10.56 -8.66 -39.51
C VAL A 163 9.27 -8.77 -40.32
N PHE A 164 8.18 -8.13 -39.89
CA PHE A 164 6.91 -8.23 -40.60
C PHE A 164 6.91 -7.51 -41.96
N ASP A 165 7.67 -6.43 -42.13
CA ASP A 165 7.86 -5.77 -43.43
C ASP A 165 8.63 -6.70 -44.40
N THR A 166 9.67 -7.40 -43.93
CA THR A 166 10.43 -8.39 -44.71
C THR A 166 9.57 -9.62 -45.03
N PHE A 167 8.77 -10.09 -44.06
CA PHE A 167 7.84 -11.20 -44.23
C PHE A 167 6.81 -10.92 -45.34
N LYS A 168 6.23 -9.71 -45.37
CA LYS A 168 5.31 -9.27 -46.44
C LYS A 168 5.96 -9.28 -47.82
N GLN A 169 7.20 -8.81 -47.94
CA GLN A 169 7.95 -8.82 -49.19
C GLN A 169 8.20 -10.26 -49.68
N LYS A 170 8.61 -11.15 -48.79
CA LYS A 170 8.87 -12.57 -49.12
C LYS A 170 7.59 -13.34 -49.45
N LEU A 171 6.48 -13.10 -48.75
CA LEU A 171 5.17 -13.67 -49.08
C LEU A 171 4.72 -13.26 -50.49
N TYR A 172 4.93 -12.00 -50.87
CA TYR A 172 4.59 -11.51 -52.21
C TYR A 172 5.38 -12.26 -53.30
N LEU A 173 6.70 -12.42 -53.11
CA LEU A 173 7.55 -13.17 -54.03
C LEU A 173 7.15 -14.66 -54.10
N ALA A 174 6.95 -15.32 -52.96
CA ALA A 174 6.52 -16.72 -52.92
C ALA A 174 5.13 -16.95 -53.53
N CYS A 175 4.28 -15.92 -53.59
CA CYS A 175 3.01 -15.97 -54.31
C CYS A 175 3.19 -15.87 -55.84
N GLN A 176 4.21 -15.13 -56.32
CA GLN A 176 4.59 -15.14 -57.73
C GLN A 176 5.15 -16.50 -58.14
N ASP A 177 5.90 -17.15 -57.24
CA ASP A 177 6.40 -18.53 -57.39
C ASP A 177 5.32 -19.62 -57.20
N GLY A 178 4.05 -19.22 -56.96
CA GLY A 178 2.91 -20.14 -56.87
C GLY A 178 2.70 -20.85 -55.53
N LYS A 179 3.51 -20.59 -54.49
CA LYS A 179 3.52 -21.36 -53.23
C LYS A 179 2.44 -20.99 -52.22
N VAL A 180 2.15 -19.70 -52.06
CA VAL A 180 1.24 -19.16 -51.00
C VAL A 180 0.01 -18.47 -51.58
N VAL A 181 -0.45 -18.96 -52.73
CA VAL A 181 -1.46 -18.31 -53.58
C VAL A 181 -2.84 -18.30 -52.90
N ASN A 182 -3.24 -19.38 -52.23
CA ASN A 182 -4.56 -19.50 -51.62
C ASN A 182 -4.65 -18.76 -50.28
N THR A 183 -3.53 -18.70 -49.56
CA THR A 183 -3.30 -17.81 -48.42
C THR A 183 -3.46 -16.35 -48.84
N LEU A 184 -2.74 -15.88 -49.88
CA LEU A 184 -2.86 -14.48 -50.29
C LEU A 184 -4.20 -14.12 -50.96
N LYS A 185 -4.89 -15.05 -51.63
CA LYS A 185 -6.28 -14.81 -52.09
C LYS A 185 -7.24 -14.42 -50.96
N LYS A 186 -6.98 -14.86 -49.72
CA LYS A 186 -7.81 -14.57 -48.54
C LYS A 186 -7.35 -13.35 -47.73
N ASN A 187 -6.22 -12.72 -48.07
CA ASN A 187 -5.58 -11.72 -47.21
C ASN A 187 -5.08 -10.49 -47.99
N SER A 188 -5.15 -9.31 -47.36
CA SER A 188 -4.57 -8.08 -47.90
C SER A 188 -3.21 -7.78 -47.26
N LEU A 189 -2.11 -7.87 -48.02
CA LEU A 189 -0.78 -7.51 -47.54
C LEU A 189 -0.69 -6.04 -47.08
N ALA A 190 -1.48 -5.15 -47.68
CA ALA A 190 -1.52 -3.72 -47.36
C ALA A 190 -2.02 -3.44 -45.93
N THR A 191 -2.93 -4.28 -45.40
CA THR A 191 -3.54 -4.13 -44.07
C THR A 191 -3.29 -5.34 -43.16
N MET A 192 -2.29 -6.16 -43.49
CA MET A 192 -1.91 -7.38 -42.78
C MET A 192 -1.42 -7.08 -41.36
N THR A 193 -2.40 -7.11 -40.45
CA THR A 193 -2.32 -7.11 -38.98
C THR A 193 -2.51 -8.52 -38.42
N GLN A 194 -3.21 -9.36 -39.16
CA GLN A 194 -3.39 -10.79 -39.00
C GLN A 194 -3.39 -11.42 -40.40
N LEU A 195 -2.79 -12.59 -40.55
CA LEU A 195 -2.73 -13.37 -41.78
C LEU A 195 -3.46 -14.69 -41.54
N HIS A 196 -4.55 -14.96 -42.24
CA HIS A 196 -5.22 -16.27 -42.24
C HIS A 196 -4.45 -17.24 -43.15
N ILE A 197 -4.03 -18.38 -42.64
CA ILE A 197 -3.21 -19.38 -43.34
C ILE A 197 -4.09 -20.54 -43.82
N THR A 198 -3.87 -21.07 -45.02
CA THR A 198 -4.53 -22.30 -45.48
C THR A 198 -3.70 -23.54 -45.11
N PRO A 199 -4.31 -24.67 -44.69
CA PRO A 199 -3.60 -25.88 -44.28
C PRO A 199 -2.48 -26.31 -45.22
N ASP A 200 -2.78 -26.41 -46.52
CA ASP A 200 -1.86 -26.91 -47.54
C ASP A 200 -0.61 -26.02 -47.75
N GLU A 201 -0.67 -24.75 -47.34
CA GLU A 201 0.39 -23.74 -47.54
C GLU A 201 1.05 -23.33 -46.21
N GLN A 202 0.67 -23.96 -45.07
CA GLN A 202 1.17 -23.59 -43.75
C GLN A 202 2.69 -23.63 -43.64
N ASN A 203 3.30 -24.71 -44.12
CA ASN A 203 4.75 -24.91 -43.99
C ASN A 203 5.53 -23.84 -44.77
N ASP A 204 5.11 -23.52 -46.01
CA ASP A 204 5.70 -22.41 -46.78
C ASP A 204 5.54 -21.07 -46.07
N VAL A 205 4.36 -20.77 -45.50
CA VAL A 205 4.13 -19.51 -44.77
C VAL A 205 4.98 -19.40 -43.50
N LEU A 206 5.09 -20.47 -42.72
CA LEU A 206 5.93 -20.51 -41.52
C LEU A 206 7.42 -20.44 -41.88
N ASP A 207 7.85 -21.08 -42.96
CA ASP A 207 9.22 -20.99 -43.50
C ASP A 207 9.58 -19.56 -43.91
N ILE A 208 8.67 -18.87 -44.60
CA ILE A 208 8.86 -17.49 -45.05
C ILE A 208 8.94 -16.54 -43.85
N LEU A 209 8.19 -16.82 -42.77
CA LEU A 209 8.29 -16.06 -41.51
C LEU A 209 9.60 -16.35 -40.77
N ASP A 210 10.02 -17.61 -40.72
CA ASP A 210 11.28 -18.06 -40.13
C ASP A 210 12.51 -17.45 -40.85
N GLU A 211 12.45 -17.33 -42.17
CA GLU A 211 13.46 -16.63 -42.96
C GLU A 211 13.44 -15.11 -42.73
N ALA A 212 12.27 -14.50 -42.58
CA ALA A 212 12.12 -13.08 -42.23
C ALA A 212 12.66 -12.76 -40.83
N LEU A 213 12.46 -13.66 -39.87
CA LEU A 213 13.01 -13.56 -38.50
C LEU A 213 14.55 -13.61 -38.51
N ARG A 214 15.15 -14.47 -39.33
CA ARG A 214 16.63 -14.59 -39.43
C ARG A 214 17.32 -13.50 -40.25
N SER A 215 16.62 -12.88 -41.20
CA SER A 215 17.23 -11.91 -42.14
C SER A 215 17.29 -10.47 -41.61
N VAL A 216 16.60 -10.14 -40.52
CA VAL A 216 16.63 -8.80 -39.93
C VAL A 216 17.89 -8.57 -39.08
N ARG A 217 18.65 -7.52 -39.43
CA ARG A 217 19.78 -7.06 -38.61
C ARG A 217 19.31 -6.59 -37.23
N LEU A 218 19.74 -7.29 -36.20
CA LEU A 218 19.45 -7.00 -34.80
C LEU A 218 20.32 -5.85 -34.23
N PRO A 219 19.85 -5.16 -33.18
CA PRO A 219 20.65 -4.23 -32.39
C PRO A 219 21.82 -4.93 -31.70
N GLU A 220 22.90 -4.20 -31.45
CA GLU A 220 24.06 -4.78 -30.78
C GLU A 220 23.73 -5.27 -29.36
N GLY A 221 24.09 -6.52 -29.08
CA GLY A 221 23.87 -7.14 -27.77
C GLY A 221 22.43 -7.60 -27.49
N PHE A 222 21.58 -7.67 -28.51
CA PHE A 222 20.30 -8.37 -28.47
C PHE A 222 20.25 -9.54 -29.45
N GLU A 223 19.48 -10.57 -29.10
CA GLU A 223 19.17 -11.75 -29.87
C GLU A 223 17.65 -11.90 -29.98
N LEU A 224 17.18 -12.46 -31.10
CA LEU A 224 15.78 -12.76 -31.35
C LEU A 224 15.54 -14.24 -31.08
N TYR A 225 14.65 -14.53 -30.13
CA TYR A 225 14.33 -15.89 -29.71
C TYR A 225 12.86 -16.22 -30.04
N LEU A 226 12.63 -17.48 -30.44
CA LEU A 226 11.30 -18.05 -30.58
C LEU A 226 10.98 -18.91 -29.35
N TYR A 227 9.82 -18.69 -28.74
CA TYR A 227 9.33 -19.49 -27.63
C TYR A 227 7.91 -19.98 -27.88
N ALA A 228 7.68 -21.26 -27.64
CA ALA A 228 6.34 -21.82 -27.48
C ALA A 228 6.06 -22.11 -26.01
N PHE A 229 4.91 -21.66 -25.52
CA PHE A 229 4.47 -21.78 -24.14
C PHE A 229 3.15 -22.54 -24.07
N LYS A 230 3.02 -23.38 -23.04
CA LYS A 230 1.76 -23.92 -22.56
C LYS A 230 1.79 -23.90 -21.04
N PHE A 231 0.77 -23.31 -20.41
CA PHE A 231 0.69 -23.12 -18.95
C PHE A 231 -0.76 -23.29 -18.47
N GLY A 232 -0.92 -23.74 -17.22
CA GLY A 232 -2.23 -23.74 -16.53
C GLY A 232 -3.13 -24.93 -16.87
N GLU A 233 -2.59 -25.93 -17.56
CA GLU A 233 -3.23 -27.23 -17.74
C GLU A 233 -2.50 -28.26 -16.88
N ARG A 234 -2.96 -28.46 -15.63
CA ARG A 234 -2.49 -29.55 -14.77
C ARG A 234 -2.80 -30.89 -15.44
N LYS A 235 -1.81 -31.51 -16.07
CA LYS A 235 -1.95 -32.80 -16.76
C LYS A 235 -1.21 -33.89 -16.00
N THR A 236 -1.96 -34.84 -15.45
CA THR A 236 -1.43 -36.00 -14.71
C THR A 236 -0.91 -37.10 -15.61
N GLY A 237 -1.52 -37.31 -16.78
CA GLY A 237 -1.10 -38.31 -17.75
C GLY A 237 -0.08 -37.81 -18.78
N THR A 238 0.64 -38.76 -19.38
CA THR A 238 1.74 -38.58 -20.34
C THR A 238 1.50 -37.49 -21.40
N TYR A 239 2.50 -36.65 -21.65
CA TYR A 239 2.50 -35.60 -22.67
C TYR A 239 3.40 -35.94 -23.84
N ASP A 240 2.83 -36.30 -24.99
CA ASP A 240 3.56 -36.57 -26.23
C ASP A 240 3.72 -35.28 -27.06
N LEU A 241 4.96 -34.84 -27.28
CA LEU A 241 5.27 -33.67 -28.10
C LEU A 241 5.47 -34.02 -29.58
N ARG A 242 5.64 -35.28 -29.97
CA ARG A 242 6.00 -35.68 -31.35
C ARG A 242 4.92 -35.37 -32.37
N GLY A 243 3.65 -35.37 -31.95
CA GLY A 243 2.50 -34.97 -32.77
C GLY A 243 2.26 -33.46 -32.83
N ILE A 244 2.96 -32.68 -32.00
CA ILE A 244 2.75 -31.24 -31.82
C ILE A 244 3.94 -30.44 -32.38
N PHE A 245 5.15 -30.94 -32.12
CA PHE A 245 6.41 -30.37 -32.58
C PHE A 245 7.35 -31.39 -33.23
N ASP A 246 8.21 -30.93 -34.13
CA ASP A 246 9.45 -31.60 -34.50
C ASP A 246 10.54 -31.25 -33.46
N ILE A 247 10.98 -32.28 -32.74
CA ILE A 247 11.90 -32.19 -31.62
C ILE A 247 13.30 -31.75 -32.08
N SER A 248 13.69 -32.03 -33.33
CA SER A 248 14.98 -31.64 -33.90
C SER A 248 15.17 -30.12 -34.02
N PHE A 249 14.07 -29.36 -34.02
CA PHE A 249 14.06 -27.89 -34.05
C PHE A 249 13.82 -27.26 -32.66
N ILE A 250 13.87 -28.03 -31.57
CA ILE A 250 13.81 -27.52 -30.20
C ILE A 250 15.23 -27.37 -29.66
N ARG A 251 15.63 -26.15 -29.27
CA ARG A 251 16.96 -25.86 -28.73
C ARG A 251 17.07 -26.15 -27.24
N THR A 252 16.05 -25.78 -26.47
CA THR A 252 15.96 -26.10 -25.04
C THR A 252 14.50 -26.32 -24.67
N GLN A 253 14.26 -27.28 -23.78
CA GLN A 253 12.97 -27.52 -23.16
C GLN A 253 13.07 -27.23 -21.66
N THR A 254 11.99 -26.73 -21.09
CA THR A 254 11.82 -26.61 -19.64
C THR A 254 10.40 -27.01 -19.26
N ILE A 255 10.27 -27.75 -18.16
CA ILE A 255 9.03 -28.42 -17.76
C ILE A 255 8.74 -28.04 -16.31
N HIS A 256 7.52 -27.55 -16.04
CA HIS A 256 6.98 -27.48 -14.69
C HIS A 256 6.43 -28.84 -14.31
N VAL A 257 7.11 -29.53 -13.42
CA VAL A 257 6.63 -30.77 -12.81
C VAL A 257 6.24 -30.50 -11.37
N ALA A 258 5.15 -31.10 -10.92
CA ALA A 258 4.69 -30.96 -9.56
C ALA A 258 4.28 -32.29 -8.95
N ALA A 259 4.47 -32.39 -7.64
CA ALA A 259 3.91 -33.43 -6.79
C ALA A 259 2.90 -32.76 -5.85
N THR A 260 1.65 -33.22 -5.88
CA THR A 260 0.58 -32.78 -4.99
C THR A 260 0.32 -33.85 -3.97
N PHE A 261 0.57 -33.53 -2.71
CA PHE A 261 0.41 -34.40 -1.55
C PHE A 261 -0.97 -34.16 -0.93
N SER A 262 -1.72 -35.24 -0.73
CA SER A 262 -2.96 -35.27 0.04
C SER A 262 -2.94 -36.42 1.04
N LEU A 263 -3.64 -36.25 2.16
CA LEU A 263 -3.91 -37.34 3.09
C LEU A 263 -5.36 -37.83 2.91
N CYS A 264 -5.61 -39.11 3.18
CA CYS A 264 -6.95 -39.67 3.23
C CYS A 264 -7.60 -39.49 4.64
N TYR A 265 -8.77 -40.11 4.86
CA TYR A 265 -9.52 -40.11 6.13
C TYR A 265 -9.81 -38.74 6.77
N ASP A 266 -10.24 -37.75 5.97
CA ASP A 266 -10.52 -36.38 6.42
C ASP A 266 -9.31 -35.68 7.08
N LEU A 267 -8.08 -35.92 6.60
CA LEU A 267 -6.88 -35.21 7.03
C LEU A 267 -6.41 -34.18 5.99
N GLY A 268 -5.89 -33.05 6.45
CA GLY A 268 -5.35 -31.97 5.61
C GLY A 268 -3.94 -31.60 6.04
N ILE A 269 -3.11 -31.15 5.09
CA ILE A 269 -1.68 -30.85 5.32
C ILE A 269 -1.26 -29.49 4.77
N LEU A 270 -0.46 -28.79 5.57
CA LEU A 270 0.37 -27.67 5.14
C LEU A 270 1.85 -28.02 5.28
N TRP A 271 2.71 -27.38 4.49
CA TRP A 271 4.15 -27.50 4.63
C TRP A 271 4.67 -26.87 5.92
N SER A 272 5.54 -27.60 6.63
CA SER A 272 6.27 -27.16 7.82
C SER A 272 7.35 -26.14 7.48
N ARG A 273 7.37 -25.03 8.22
CA ARG A 273 8.40 -23.99 8.16
C ARG A 273 9.77 -24.56 8.50
N ASP A 274 9.88 -25.23 9.64
CA ASP A 274 11.13 -25.80 10.13
C ASP A 274 11.65 -26.88 9.19
N GLY A 275 10.76 -27.72 8.66
CA GLY A 275 11.10 -28.75 7.66
C GLY A 275 11.69 -28.12 6.39
N ILE A 276 11.02 -27.10 5.82
CA ILE A 276 11.56 -26.37 4.66
C ILE A 276 12.88 -25.67 5.01
N GLN A 277 13.01 -25.02 6.17
CA GLN A 277 14.20 -24.26 6.56
C GLN A 277 15.47 -25.10 6.65
N ARG A 278 15.37 -26.41 6.95
CA ARG A 278 16.52 -27.34 6.91
C ARG A 278 16.98 -27.64 5.48
N LEU A 279 16.10 -27.48 4.49
CA LEU A 279 16.35 -27.85 3.09
C LEU A 279 16.72 -26.66 2.19
N VAL A 280 16.53 -25.42 2.64
CA VAL A 280 16.70 -24.20 1.84
C VAL A 280 17.62 -23.20 2.52
N GLY A 281 18.44 -22.51 1.74
CA GLY A 281 19.31 -21.45 2.23
C GLY A 281 18.62 -20.09 2.36
N ASN A 282 19.40 -19.10 2.81
CA ASN A 282 18.92 -17.75 3.12
C ASN A 282 18.41 -16.96 1.90
N ARG A 283 18.61 -17.45 0.67
CA ARG A 283 18.23 -16.76 -0.58
C ARG A 283 16.95 -17.31 -1.22
N GLY A 284 15.96 -17.67 -0.41
CA GLY A 284 14.58 -17.90 -0.85
C GLY A 284 13.58 -17.03 -0.10
N CYS A 285 12.33 -17.05 -0.53
CA CYS A 285 11.24 -16.30 0.09
C CYS A 285 10.29 -17.25 0.81
N LEU A 286 10.33 -17.23 2.15
CA LEU A 286 9.54 -18.08 3.03
C LEU A 286 8.39 -17.28 3.68
N LEU A 287 7.15 -17.63 3.38
CA LEU A 287 5.94 -16.86 3.70
C LEU A 287 4.98 -17.73 4.53
N SER A 288 4.23 -17.17 5.47
CA SER A 288 3.25 -17.97 6.24
C SER A 288 2.14 -18.53 5.35
N ALA A 289 1.75 -19.79 5.58
CA ALA A 289 0.59 -20.42 4.94
C ALA A 289 -0.63 -20.35 5.87
N LEU A 290 -1.79 -19.88 5.37
CA LEU A 290 -3.01 -19.64 6.16
C LEU A 290 -2.76 -18.89 7.49
N THR A 291 -1.79 -17.97 7.51
CA THR A 291 -1.29 -17.23 8.69
C THR A 291 -0.71 -18.03 9.85
N PHE A 292 -0.67 -19.36 9.78
CA PHE A 292 0.06 -20.14 10.78
C PHE A 292 1.54 -19.75 10.73
N LYS A 293 2.12 -19.57 11.90
CA LYS A 293 3.54 -19.29 12.04
C LYS A 293 4.34 -20.48 11.52
N GLU A 294 4.08 -21.66 12.05
CA GLU A 294 4.88 -22.85 11.75
C GLU A 294 4.58 -23.44 10.37
N ALA A 295 3.54 -22.98 9.66
CA ALA A 295 3.31 -23.37 8.27
C ALA A 295 3.94 -22.36 7.30
N ALA A 296 4.47 -22.84 6.17
CA ALA A 296 5.12 -21.96 5.19
C ALA A 296 4.92 -22.34 3.73
N ASN A 297 4.68 -21.34 2.90
CA ASN A 297 4.93 -21.39 1.46
C ASN A 297 6.38 -20.93 1.19
N PHE A 298 7.07 -21.51 0.22
CA PHE A 298 8.43 -21.16 -0.17
C PHE A 298 8.57 -20.98 -1.68
N GLN A 299 9.39 -20.04 -2.13
CA GLN A 299 9.90 -20.01 -3.50
C GLN A 299 11.37 -19.61 -3.54
N THR A 300 12.13 -20.23 -4.44
CA THR A 300 13.51 -19.84 -4.76
C THR A 300 13.60 -18.46 -5.43
N ASN A 301 14.69 -17.71 -5.18
CA ASN A 301 14.88 -16.37 -5.76
C ASN A 301 15.23 -16.41 -7.25
N LEU A 302 14.66 -15.46 -8.00
CA LEU A 302 14.91 -15.23 -9.43
C LEU A 302 15.82 -14.01 -9.63
N ASP A 303 17.02 -14.08 -9.03
CA ASP A 303 17.98 -12.99 -8.89
C ASP A 303 19.26 -13.13 -9.72
N GLY A 304 19.42 -14.24 -10.47
CA GLY A 304 20.58 -14.49 -11.32
C GLY A 304 21.77 -15.18 -10.66
N ARG A 305 21.64 -15.74 -9.44
CA ARG A 305 22.69 -16.59 -8.84
C ARG A 305 22.23 -18.06 -8.76
N SER A 306 23.08 -18.94 -8.21
CA SER A 306 22.74 -20.35 -7.98
C SER A 306 21.54 -20.55 -7.04
N LEU A 307 20.80 -21.63 -7.26
CA LEU A 307 19.75 -22.09 -6.35
C LEU A 307 20.36 -22.42 -4.99
N ASP A 308 19.80 -21.81 -3.96
CA ASP A 308 20.22 -21.92 -2.57
C ASP A 308 19.33 -22.96 -1.86
N VAL A 309 19.52 -24.23 -2.25
CA VAL A 309 18.75 -25.39 -1.78
C VAL A 309 19.68 -26.59 -1.61
N SER A 310 19.38 -27.42 -0.61
CA SER A 310 20.15 -28.62 -0.25
C SER A 310 20.21 -29.67 -1.36
N PRO A 311 21.25 -30.54 -1.38
CA PRO A 311 21.30 -31.67 -2.30
C PRO A 311 20.10 -32.63 -2.14
N VAL A 312 19.65 -32.86 -0.91
CA VAL A 312 18.48 -33.71 -0.60
C VAL A 312 17.25 -33.23 -1.35
N LEU A 313 16.96 -31.93 -1.32
CA LEU A 313 15.82 -31.33 -2.03
C LEU A 313 15.96 -31.38 -3.56
N ARG A 314 17.18 -31.24 -4.10
CA ARG A 314 17.38 -31.36 -5.56
C ARG A 314 17.21 -32.81 -6.04
N ASN A 315 17.63 -33.78 -5.23
CA ASN A 315 17.57 -35.19 -5.57
C ASN A 315 16.15 -35.78 -5.53
N LEU A 316 15.12 -34.99 -5.19
CA LEU A 316 13.72 -35.40 -5.34
C LEU A 316 13.29 -35.51 -6.81
N VAL A 317 14.03 -34.89 -7.74
CA VAL A 317 13.82 -35.00 -9.19
C VAL A 317 14.99 -35.72 -9.86
N CYS A 318 14.72 -36.37 -10.99
CA CYS A 318 15.72 -37.11 -11.77
C CYS A 318 16.79 -36.19 -12.42
N LEU A 319 16.60 -34.88 -12.38
CA LEU A 319 17.45 -33.86 -13.02
C LEU A 319 17.90 -32.79 -11.98
N PRO A 320 18.68 -33.16 -10.96
CA PRO A 320 18.99 -32.30 -9.81
C PRO A 320 19.81 -31.05 -10.20
N ASP A 321 20.79 -31.19 -11.10
CA ASP A 321 21.66 -30.09 -11.52
C ASP A 321 21.04 -29.18 -12.59
N GLN A 322 20.06 -29.71 -13.34
CA GLN A 322 19.30 -28.97 -14.35
C GLN A 322 18.06 -28.27 -13.78
N THR A 323 17.79 -28.41 -12.47
CA THR A 323 16.72 -27.70 -11.77
C THR A 323 16.95 -26.18 -11.80
N ARG A 324 15.93 -25.42 -12.22
CA ARG A 324 15.97 -23.95 -12.38
C ARG A 324 15.20 -23.19 -11.31
N PHE A 325 14.20 -23.82 -10.72
CA PHE A 325 13.31 -23.21 -9.73
C PHE A 325 12.67 -24.30 -8.87
N VAL A 326 12.45 -24.00 -7.59
CA VAL A 326 11.69 -24.82 -6.63
C VAL A 326 10.69 -23.94 -5.88
N GLN A 327 9.49 -24.46 -5.64
CA GLN A 327 8.42 -23.80 -4.87
C GLN A 327 7.58 -24.81 -4.08
N PHE A 328 7.32 -24.51 -2.81
CA PHE A 328 6.39 -25.23 -1.94
C PHE A 328 5.20 -24.32 -1.66
N TYR A 329 3.97 -24.84 -1.80
CA TYR A 329 2.78 -24.08 -1.44
C TYR A 329 1.59 -24.98 -1.07
N GLY A 330 0.75 -24.51 -0.15
CA GLY A 330 -0.56 -25.13 0.09
C GLY A 330 -1.59 -24.74 -0.98
N ASP A 331 -2.58 -25.60 -1.22
CA ASP A 331 -3.70 -25.34 -2.15
C ASP A 331 -4.74 -24.40 -1.51
N VAL A 332 -4.31 -23.15 -1.33
CA VAL A 332 -5.08 -22.04 -0.76
C VAL A 332 -5.55 -21.16 -1.92
N ALA A 333 -6.83 -20.77 -1.93
CA ALA A 333 -7.38 -19.87 -2.94
C ALA A 333 -6.78 -18.47 -2.79
N HIS A 334 -6.02 -17.99 -3.77
CA HIS A 334 -5.18 -16.79 -3.62
C HIS A 334 -5.19 -15.87 -4.86
N ASN A 335 -6.34 -15.72 -5.53
CA ASN A 335 -6.46 -14.85 -6.72
C ASN A 335 -6.06 -13.42 -6.38
N TYR A 336 -5.04 -12.90 -7.06
CA TYR A 336 -4.51 -11.56 -6.80
C TYR A 336 -5.48 -10.47 -7.32
N PRO A 337 -5.94 -9.54 -6.46
CA PRO A 337 -6.74 -8.41 -6.91
C PRO A 337 -5.88 -7.47 -7.75
N SER A 338 -6.24 -7.30 -9.03
CA SER A 338 -5.64 -6.27 -9.89
C SER A 338 -6.25 -4.90 -9.53
N THR A 339 -5.70 -4.29 -8.49
CA THR A 339 -6.09 -3.02 -7.86
C THR A 339 -4.85 -2.24 -7.39
N VAL A 340 -5.01 -0.97 -7.00
CA VAL A 340 -4.00 -0.29 -6.18
C VAL A 340 -3.87 -0.88 -4.78
N MET A 341 -2.75 -0.61 -4.11
CA MET A 341 -2.48 -1.05 -2.74
C MET A 341 -3.41 -0.38 -1.72
N HIS A 342 -3.86 -1.15 -0.73
CA HIS A 342 -4.69 -0.69 0.39
C HIS A 342 -5.85 0.24 -0.04
N PRO A 343 -6.72 -0.20 -0.98
CA PRO A 343 -7.68 0.68 -1.64
C PRO A 343 -8.84 1.12 -0.72
N VAL A 344 -9.23 0.29 0.26
CA VAL A 344 -10.27 0.62 1.25
C VAL A 344 -9.75 1.72 2.17
N SER A 345 -8.58 1.52 2.78
CA SER A 345 -7.95 2.52 3.64
C SER A 345 -7.71 3.84 2.89
N GLY A 346 -7.22 3.75 1.64
CA GLY A 346 -7.07 4.90 0.74
C GLY A 346 -8.36 5.68 0.50
N SER A 347 -9.49 4.98 0.37
CA SER A 347 -10.81 5.59 0.16
C SER A 347 -11.30 6.36 1.39
N ILE A 348 -10.90 5.95 2.60
CA ILE A 348 -11.24 6.61 3.86
C ILE A 348 -10.27 7.76 4.13
N VAL A 349 -8.97 7.44 4.26
CA VAL A 349 -7.89 8.35 4.73
C VAL A 349 -7.77 9.62 3.91
N THR A 350 -7.98 9.53 2.59
CA THR A 350 -7.82 10.68 1.68
C THR A 350 -8.91 11.73 1.83
N ALA A 351 -9.91 11.52 2.69
CA ALA A 351 -11.01 12.45 2.97
C ALA A 351 -11.74 12.99 1.71
N GLY A 352 -11.66 12.26 0.60
CA GLY A 352 -12.20 12.68 -0.70
C GLY A 352 -11.43 13.79 -1.42
N MET A 353 -10.22 14.17 -0.94
CA MET A 353 -9.36 15.24 -1.44
C MET A 353 -8.63 14.93 -2.75
N LEU A 354 -8.59 13.67 -3.17
CA LEU A 354 -8.03 13.29 -4.48
C LEU A 354 -8.85 13.88 -5.64
N HIS A 355 -8.20 14.08 -6.79
CA HIS A 355 -8.89 14.43 -8.03
C HIS A 355 -10.02 13.43 -8.35
N LEU A 356 -11.14 13.91 -8.89
CA LEU A 356 -12.38 13.14 -9.08
C LEU A 356 -12.15 11.79 -9.78
N THR A 357 -11.32 11.76 -10.83
CA THR A 357 -10.97 10.53 -11.56
C THR A 357 -10.21 9.54 -10.68
N SER A 358 -9.19 10.01 -9.95
CA SER A 358 -8.38 9.18 -9.05
C SER A 358 -9.22 8.64 -7.89
N ARG A 359 -10.12 9.46 -7.36
CA ARG A 359 -11.07 9.06 -6.31
C ARG A 359 -12.03 7.96 -6.78
N LYS A 360 -12.68 8.14 -7.94
CA LYS A 360 -13.57 7.11 -8.53
C LYS A 360 -12.82 5.81 -8.83
N TYR A 361 -11.58 5.89 -9.30
CA TYR A 361 -10.73 4.74 -9.56
C TYR A 361 -10.42 3.97 -8.25
N LEU A 362 -10.01 4.69 -7.19
CA LEU A 362 -9.71 4.13 -5.87
C LEU A 362 -10.93 3.43 -5.23
N GLU A 363 -12.11 4.06 -5.31
CA GLU A 363 -13.37 3.48 -4.80
C GLU A 363 -13.81 2.21 -5.56
N ARG A 364 -13.65 2.19 -6.89
CA ARG A 364 -13.91 1.00 -7.71
C ARG A 364 -12.93 -0.13 -7.37
N ASP A 365 -11.66 0.22 -7.19
CA ASP A 365 -10.62 -0.73 -6.80
C ASP A 365 -10.86 -1.29 -5.39
N ALA A 366 -11.39 -0.49 -4.45
CA ALA A 366 -11.79 -0.97 -3.12
C ALA A 366 -12.90 -2.02 -3.20
N LEU A 367 -13.95 -1.76 -3.97
CA LEU A 367 -15.04 -2.72 -4.20
C LEU A 367 -14.53 -4.02 -4.85
N LYS A 368 -13.65 -3.91 -5.86
CA LYS A 368 -13.04 -5.06 -6.53
C LYS A 368 -12.15 -5.86 -5.58
N TYR A 369 -11.36 -5.19 -4.74
CA TYR A 369 -10.50 -5.83 -3.75
C TYR A 369 -11.31 -6.65 -2.75
N MET A 370 -12.35 -6.05 -2.15
CA MET A 370 -13.21 -6.74 -1.18
C MET A 370 -13.96 -7.93 -1.81
N ALA A 371 -14.44 -7.80 -3.05
CA ALA A 371 -15.06 -8.90 -3.78
C ALA A 371 -14.10 -10.08 -4.00
N VAL A 372 -12.91 -9.83 -4.57
CA VAL A 372 -11.90 -10.88 -4.81
C VAL A 372 -11.45 -11.55 -3.51
N CYS A 373 -11.30 -10.77 -2.42
CA CYS A 373 -10.97 -11.34 -1.11
C CYS A 373 -12.11 -12.22 -0.58
N LYS A 374 -13.37 -11.79 -0.71
CA LYS A 374 -14.54 -12.60 -0.35
C LYS A 374 -14.60 -13.91 -1.13
N ASP A 375 -14.41 -13.83 -2.45
CA ASP A 375 -14.46 -14.99 -3.34
C ASP A 375 -13.36 -16.00 -3.00
N ASN A 376 -12.13 -15.54 -2.71
CA ASN A 376 -11.05 -16.41 -2.23
C ASN A 376 -11.43 -17.15 -0.93
N ILE A 377 -12.12 -16.50 0.02
CA ILE A 377 -12.56 -17.17 1.27
C ILE A 377 -13.65 -18.22 0.97
N LEU A 378 -14.59 -17.90 0.10
CA LEU A 378 -15.74 -18.77 -0.21
C LEU A 378 -15.37 -19.96 -1.10
N ILE A 379 -14.38 -19.80 -1.98
CA ILE A 379 -13.85 -20.86 -2.86
C ILE A 379 -12.86 -21.78 -2.11
N GLN A 380 -12.35 -21.36 -0.95
CA GLN A 380 -11.46 -22.20 -0.14
C GLN A 380 -12.16 -23.51 0.25
N GLY A 381 -11.70 -24.61 -0.36
CA GLY A 381 -12.29 -25.94 -0.22
C GLY A 381 -12.15 -26.56 1.19
N PRO A 382 -12.85 -27.68 1.44
CA PRO A 382 -12.74 -28.41 2.71
C PRO A 382 -11.39 -29.11 2.88
N ASP A 383 -10.71 -29.43 1.77
CA ASP A 383 -9.42 -30.13 1.75
C ASP A 383 -8.26 -29.14 1.88
N LEU A 384 -7.21 -29.53 2.61
CA LEU A 384 -5.91 -28.86 2.55
C LEU A 384 -4.86 -29.81 1.99
N LYS A 385 -4.36 -29.46 0.81
CA LYS A 385 -3.33 -30.21 0.08
C LYS A 385 -2.05 -29.38 0.02
N SER A 386 -0.92 -30.05 -0.04
CA SER A 386 0.39 -29.41 -0.11
C SER A 386 1.06 -29.78 -1.43
N ARG A 387 1.61 -28.81 -2.15
CA ARG A 387 2.18 -28.97 -3.49
C ARG A 387 3.63 -28.53 -3.53
N LEU A 388 4.45 -29.32 -4.22
CA LEU A 388 5.86 -29.07 -4.50
C LEU A 388 6.04 -28.99 -6.02
N GLU A 389 6.51 -27.84 -6.50
CA GLU A 389 6.75 -27.55 -7.92
C GLU A 389 8.26 -27.41 -8.18
N PHE A 390 8.74 -28.09 -9.21
CA PHE A 390 10.07 -27.90 -9.79
C PHE A 390 9.95 -27.41 -11.23
N VAL A 391 10.89 -26.57 -11.66
CA VAL A 391 11.14 -26.34 -13.09
C VAL A 391 12.46 -27.01 -13.46
N VAL A 392 12.37 -28.07 -14.25
CA VAL A 392 13.52 -28.85 -14.74
C VAL A 392 13.83 -28.51 -16.20
N ALA A 393 15.09 -28.63 -16.59
CA ALA A 393 15.60 -28.24 -17.91
C ALA A 393 16.45 -29.37 -18.54
N PRO A 394 15.84 -30.44 -19.08
CA PRO A 394 16.59 -31.59 -19.61
C PRO A 394 17.60 -31.17 -20.68
N GLU A 395 18.75 -31.86 -20.71
CA GLU A 395 19.89 -31.48 -21.56
C GLU A 395 19.59 -31.65 -23.06
N SER A 396 18.80 -32.69 -23.38
CA SER A 396 18.15 -32.89 -24.67
C SER A 396 16.62 -32.78 -24.50
N PRO A 397 15.88 -32.17 -25.44
CA PRO A 397 14.42 -32.15 -25.38
C PRO A 397 13.82 -33.56 -25.32
N LEU A 398 12.92 -33.79 -24.37
CA LEU A 398 12.16 -35.03 -24.23
C LEU A 398 11.01 -35.05 -25.23
N GLU A 399 10.87 -36.15 -25.96
CA GLU A 399 9.77 -36.37 -26.90
C GLU A 399 8.44 -36.65 -26.20
N VAL A 400 8.52 -37.37 -25.08
CA VAL A 400 7.41 -37.83 -24.25
C VAL A 400 7.74 -37.45 -22.81
N ILE A 401 6.80 -36.81 -22.13
CA ILE A 401 6.95 -36.33 -20.76
C ILE A 401 5.94 -37.07 -19.89
N GLU A 402 6.42 -37.97 -19.04
CA GLU A 402 5.63 -38.59 -17.99
C GLU A 402 5.94 -37.87 -16.67
N PRO A 403 4.97 -37.18 -16.03
CA PRO A 403 5.25 -36.35 -14.86
C PRO A 403 5.86 -37.13 -13.68
N SER A 404 5.43 -38.38 -13.51
CA SER A 404 5.88 -39.26 -12.44
C SER A 404 7.34 -39.70 -12.59
N GLU A 405 7.82 -39.92 -13.82
CA GLU A 405 9.21 -40.31 -14.14
C GLU A 405 10.23 -39.18 -13.93
N LEU A 406 9.78 -37.93 -13.77
CA LEU A 406 10.66 -36.79 -13.50
C LEU A 406 10.93 -36.59 -11.99
N PHE A 407 10.24 -37.33 -11.13
CA PHE A 407 10.50 -37.43 -9.70
C PHE A 407 11.21 -38.74 -9.33
N VAL A 408 11.85 -38.77 -8.16
CA VAL A 408 12.41 -40.00 -7.56
C VAL A 408 11.58 -40.33 -6.31
N PRO A 409 10.53 -41.19 -6.41
CA PRO A 409 9.60 -41.44 -5.30
C PRO A 409 10.29 -41.89 -4.02
N GLN A 410 11.31 -42.75 -4.10
CA GLN A 410 12.07 -43.19 -2.93
C GLN A 410 12.73 -42.03 -2.17
N ASN A 411 13.26 -41.03 -2.88
CA ASN A 411 13.89 -39.87 -2.24
C ASN A 411 12.84 -38.95 -1.58
N ILE A 412 11.62 -38.91 -2.11
CA ILE A 412 10.48 -38.24 -1.47
C ILE A 412 10.11 -38.97 -0.18
N SER A 413 9.94 -40.30 -0.23
CA SER A 413 9.61 -41.11 0.94
C SER A 413 10.66 -41.06 2.04
N ASP A 414 11.95 -41.14 1.67
CA ASP A 414 13.08 -40.97 2.58
C ASP A 414 13.12 -39.58 3.22
N LEU A 415 12.78 -38.53 2.47
CA LEU A 415 12.69 -37.17 3.02
C LEU A 415 11.54 -37.06 4.03
N LEU A 416 10.35 -37.55 3.69
CA LEU A 416 9.18 -37.49 4.56
C LEU A 416 9.34 -38.33 5.83
N ALA A 417 10.12 -39.41 5.80
CA ALA A 417 10.44 -40.22 6.98
C ALA A 417 11.47 -39.56 7.91
N ARG A 418 12.42 -38.79 7.36
CA ARG A 418 13.54 -38.19 8.12
C ARG A 418 13.24 -36.77 8.62
N GLU A 419 12.52 -35.97 7.84
CA GLU A 419 12.26 -34.56 8.14
C GLU A 419 10.78 -34.31 8.40
N ALA A 420 10.49 -33.46 9.39
CA ALA A 420 9.12 -33.11 9.78
C ALA A 420 8.51 -32.09 8.79
N MET A 421 8.17 -32.57 7.59
CA MET A 421 7.78 -31.75 6.44
C MET A 421 6.32 -31.28 6.46
N PHE A 422 5.43 -31.96 7.19
CA PHE A 422 4.00 -31.63 7.20
C PHE A 422 3.50 -31.19 8.57
N ILE A 423 2.59 -30.22 8.57
CA ILE A 423 1.71 -29.88 9.70
C ILE A 423 0.32 -30.43 9.35
N PRO A 424 -0.10 -31.55 9.96
CA PRO A 424 -1.39 -32.16 9.69
C PRO A 424 -2.50 -31.51 10.52
N PHE A 425 -3.72 -31.54 9.98
CA PHE A 425 -4.94 -31.09 10.63
C PHE A 425 -6.04 -32.12 10.43
N ASN A 426 -6.81 -32.39 11.47
CA ASN A 426 -8.03 -33.15 11.36
C ASN A 426 -9.13 -32.26 10.76
N MET A 427 -9.66 -32.64 9.60
CA MET A 427 -10.65 -31.90 8.81
C MET A 427 -12.07 -32.47 8.96
N ARG A 428 -12.22 -33.56 9.73
CA ARG A 428 -13.49 -34.26 9.95
C ARG A 428 -14.59 -33.28 10.38
N ARG A 429 -15.76 -33.36 9.74
CA ARG A 429 -16.92 -32.44 9.91
C ARG A 429 -16.68 -30.97 9.48
N GLY A 430 -15.50 -30.64 8.96
CA GLY A 430 -15.12 -29.32 8.46
C GLY A 430 -15.05 -28.23 9.54
N GLU A 431 -14.99 -28.57 10.84
CA GLU A 431 -14.96 -27.58 11.93
C GLU A 431 -13.76 -26.63 11.80
N PHE A 432 -12.59 -27.16 11.46
CA PHE A 432 -11.38 -26.37 11.24
C PHE A 432 -11.55 -25.34 10.11
N MET A 433 -11.98 -25.75 8.91
CA MET A 433 -12.15 -24.81 7.78
C MET A 433 -13.26 -23.79 8.02
N LYS A 434 -14.32 -24.14 8.76
CA LYS A 434 -15.35 -23.17 9.19
C LYS A 434 -14.75 -22.06 10.07
N VAL A 435 -13.75 -22.36 10.91
CA VAL A 435 -13.02 -21.33 11.68
C VAL A 435 -12.21 -20.43 10.74
N ILE A 436 -11.40 -21.03 9.86
CA ILE A 436 -10.54 -20.31 8.91
C ILE A 436 -11.38 -19.37 8.01
N GLN A 437 -12.51 -19.87 7.49
CA GLN A 437 -13.47 -19.08 6.72
C GLN A 437 -14.15 -17.99 7.57
N ARG A 438 -14.59 -18.28 8.81
CA ARG A 438 -15.20 -17.28 9.70
C ARG A 438 -14.26 -16.11 10.00
N VAL A 439 -12.97 -16.38 10.20
CA VAL A 439 -11.95 -15.34 10.39
C VAL A 439 -11.78 -14.48 9.13
N GLY A 440 -11.63 -15.10 7.96
CA GLY A 440 -11.53 -14.37 6.69
C GLY A 440 -12.78 -13.51 6.42
N LEU A 441 -13.98 -14.08 6.59
CA LEU A 441 -15.25 -13.38 6.36
C LEU A 441 -15.44 -12.22 7.32
N TYR A 442 -15.02 -12.35 8.58
CA TYR A 442 -15.02 -11.25 9.55
C TYR A 442 -14.16 -10.08 9.04
N LEU A 443 -12.89 -10.32 8.66
CA LEU A 443 -11.99 -9.27 8.17
C LEU A 443 -12.57 -8.54 6.93
N VAL A 444 -13.19 -9.28 6.01
CA VAL A 444 -13.83 -8.69 4.82
C VAL A 444 -15.12 -7.93 5.18
N SER A 445 -15.90 -8.39 6.17
CA SER A 445 -17.05 -7.64 6.68
C SER A 445 -16.58 -6.31 7.28
N THR A 446 -15.62 -6.33 8.21
CA THR A 446 -15.06 -5.13 8.83
C THR A 446 -14.52 -4.14 7.80
N LEU A 447 -13.88 -4.60 6.71
CA LEU A 447 -13.50 -3.73 5.60
C LEU A 447 -14.70 -3.13 4.85
N THR A 448 -15.73 -3.94 4.61
CA THR A 448 -16.95 -3.52 3.91
C THR A 448 -17.69 -2.45 4.71
N ASP A 449 -17.79 -2.63 6.02
CA ASP A 449 -18.42 -1.71 6.96
C ASP A 449 -17.61 -0.41 7.03
N CYS A 450 -16.28 -0.49 7.24
CA CYS A 450 -15.38 0.67 7.20
C CYS A 450 -15.47 1.44 5.88
N PHE A 451 -15.56 0.75 4.74
CA PHE A 451 -15.70 1.38 3.43
C PHE A 451 -17.06 2.09 3.27
N ASN A 452 -18.15 1.42 3.63
CA ASN A 452 -19.49 1.94 3.40
C ASN A 452 -19.78 3.17 4.24
N ASP A 453 -19.41 3.12 5.53
CA ASP A 453 -19.76 4.12 6.52
C ASP A 453 -18.77 5.30 6.53
N HIS A 454 -17.50 5.07 6.15
CA HIS A 454 -16.44 6.07 6.33
C HIS A 454 -15.68 6.48 5.05
N LYS A 455 -15.99 5.96 3.86
CA LYS A 455 -15.36 6.46 2.61
C LYS A 455 -15.48 7.98 2.48
N ARG A 456 -14.37 8.62 2.06
CA ARG A 456 -14.21 10.08 1.91
C ARG A 456 -14.31 10.90 3.19
N THR A 457 -14.35 10.31 4.38
CA THR A 457 -14.49 11.07 5.64
C THR A 457 -13.16 11.45 6.29
N GLY A 458 -12.08 10.68 6.05
CA GLY A 458 -10.82 10.85 6.78
C GLY A 458 -10.88 10.33 8.23
N HIS A 459 -11.84 9.48 8.57
CA HIS A 459 -11.99 8.91 9.92
C HIS A 459 -10.75 8.10 10.33
N PHE A 460 -10.14 8.51 11.44
CA PHE A 460 -8.88 7.98 11.95
C PHE A 460 -9.01 6.50 12.34
N LEU A 461 -9.95 6.16 13.23
CA LEU A 461 -10.07 4.78 13.70
C LEU A 461 -10.41 3.82 12.57
N ALA A 462 -11.43 4.14 11.75
CA ALA A 462 -11.83 3.33 10.61
C ALA A 462 -10.73 3.19 9.55
N THR A 463 -9.88 4.21 9.37
CA THR A 463 -8.70 4.12 8.49
C THR A 463 -7.69 3.09 9.01
N TRP A 464 -7.35 3.14 10.30
CA TRP A 464 -6.37 2.22 10.88
C TRP A 464 -6.92 0.79 10.97
N THR A 465 -8.19 0.61 11.32
CA THR A 465 -8.87 -0.69 11.27
C THR A 465 -8.88 -1.26 9.85
N ALA A 466 -9.22 -0.45 8.83
CA ALA A 466 -9.17 -0.90 7.45
C ALA A 466 -7.75 -1.28 7.02
N PHE A 467 -6.74 -0.50 7.40
CA PHE A 467 -5.36 -0.74 7.01
C PHE A 467 -4.79 -2.01 7.66
N GLN A 468 -5.18 -2.27 8.91
CA GLN A 468 -4.92 -3.51 9.62
C GLN A 468 -5.60 -4.71 8.95
N CYS A 469 -6.89 -4.63 8.63
CA CYS A 469 -7.62 -5.71 7.98
C CYS A 469 -7.09 -6.00 6.56
N GLU A 470 -6.69 -4.98 5.80
CA GLU A 470 -5.99 -5.17 4.51
C GLU A 470 -4.66 -5.90 4.72
N CYS A 471 -3.80 -5.47 5.65
CA CYS A 471 -2.55 -6.18 5.96
C CYS A 471 -2.78 -7.62 6.46
N ALA A 472 -3.84 -7.86 7.22
CA ALA A 472 -4.20 -9.17 7.76
C ALA A 472 -4.68 -10.13 6.67
N ILE A 473 -5.59 -9.69 5.79
CA ILE A 473 -6.02 -10.44 4.60
C ILE A 473 -4.84 -10.69 3.66
N GLU A 474 -3.94 -9.71 3.50
CA GLU A 474 -2.76 -9.88 2.66
C GLU A 474 -1.81 -10.98 3.21
N LYS A 475 -1.60 -11.06 4.54
CA LYS A 475 -0.90 -12.20 5.16
C LYS A 475 -1.71 -13.51 5.09
N PHE A 476 -3.04 -13.44 5.10
CA PHE A 476 -3.90 -14.62 5.04
C PHE A 476 -3.76 -15.39 3.73
N PHE A 477 -3.82 -14.68 2.59
CA PHE A 477 -3.74 -15.32 1.27
C PHE A 477 -2.33 -15.42 0.69
N TRP A 478 -1.48 -14.42 0.95
CA TRP A 478 -0.17 -14.32 0.30
C TRP A 478 1.01 -14.28 1.28
N GLY A 479 0.75 -14.53 2.57
CA GLY A 479 1.76 -14.69 3.62
C GLY A 479 2.54 -13.42 3.99
N ARG A 480 2.24 -12.28 3.37
CA ARG A 480 2.80 -10.94 3.67
C ARG A 480 1.93 -9.83 3.10
N GLY A 481 2.06 -8.63 3.65
CA GLY A 481 1.55 -7.40 3.04
C GLY A 481 2.15 -7.12 1.66
N PHE A 482 1.35 -6.59 0.74
CA PHE A 482 1.74 -6.25 -0.63
C PHE A 482 2.66 -5.02 -0.69
N CYS A 483 2.44 -4.04 0.17
CA CYS A 483 3.16 -2.77 0.16
C CYS A 483 4.37 -2.81 1.10
N SER A 484 5.56 -2.51 0.59
CA SER A 484 6.77 -2.44 1.42
C SER A 484 6.72 -1.33 2.47
N LYS A 485 6.05 -0.20 2.18
CA LYS A 485 5.85 0.89 3.15
C LYS A 485 4.95 0.46 4.33
N SER A 486 4.11 -0.55 4.15
CA SER A 486 3.19 -1.03 5.20
C SER A 486 3.84 -2.02 6.18
N ARG A 487 5.03 -2.54 5.87
CA ARG A 487 5.69 -3.61 6.64
C ARG A 487 5.90 -3.27 8.12
N VAL A 488 6.41 -2.08 8.41
CA VAL A 488 6.69 -1.63 9.79
C VAL A 488 5.39 -1.49 10.59
N HIS A 489 4.35 -0.90 9.98
CA HIS A 489 3.03 -0.77 10.60
C HIS A 489 2.37 -2.13 10.78
N ALA A 490 2.45 -3.04 9.80
CA ALA A 490 1.89 -4.39 9.92
C ALA A 490 2.45 -5.16 11.12
N VAL A 491 3.75 -5.02 11.45
CA VAL A 491 4.34 -5.63 12.66
C VAL A 491 3.63 -5.11 13.91
N ASN A 492 3.51 -3.79 14.06
CA ASN A 492 2.88 -3.16 15.22
C ASN A 492 1.36 -3.40 15.30
N LEU A 493 0.67 -3.54 14.17
CA LEU A 493 -0.75 -3.90 14.08
C LEU A 493 -1.03 -5.38 14.38
N GLY A 494 0.00 -6.23 14.53
CA GLY A 494 -0.15 -7.67 14.75
C GLY A 494 0.16 -8.59 13.56
N PRO A 495 -0.22 -8.32 12.29
CA PRO A 495 -0.01 -9.25 11.18
C PRO A 495 1.37 -9.20 10.49
N GLY A 496 2.34 -8.39 10.90
CA GLY A 496 3.67 -8.36 10.24
C GLY A 496 4.49 -9.65 10.41
N SER A 497 5.67 -9.76 9.78
CA SER A 497 6.59 -10.91 10.00
C SER A 497 8.06 -10.71 9.64
N GLU A 498 8.53 -9.48 9.35
CA GLU A 498 9.91 -9.27 8.88
C GLU A 498 10.98 -9.23 9.99
N THR A 499 10.57 -9.26 11.26
CA THR A 499 11.48 -9.42 12.40
C THR A 499 10.91 -10.43 13.40
N PRO A 500 11.65 -11.48 13.79
CA PRO A 500 11.09 -12.69 14.43
C PRO A 500 10.69 -12.53 15.92
N SER A 501 10.40 -11.32 16.39
CA SER A 501 10.19 -11.04 17.83
C SER A 501 9.16 -9.95 18.19
N ARG A 502 8.50 -9.31 17.21
CA ARG A 502 7.57 -8.19 17.49
C ARG A 502 6.13 -8.34 16.98
N SER A 503 5.87 -9.23 16.03
CA SER A 503 4.50 -9.46 15.54
C SER A 503 3.69 -10.28 16.55
N LEU A 504 2.46 -9.84 16.86
CA LEU A 504 1.53 -10.61 17.69
C LEU A 504 1.14 -11.95 17.04
N THR A 505 0.97 -11.99 15.72
CA THR A 505 0.73 -13.23 14.96
C THR A 505 1.87 -14.24 15.15
N ASP A 506 3.12 -13.77 15.08
CA ASP A 506 4.31 -14.64 15.19
C ASP A 506 4.65 -14.99 16.66
N HIS A 507 4.05 -14.29 17.63
CA HIS A 507 4.07 -14.65 19.03
C HIS A 507 2.95 -15.64 19.40
N LEU A 508 1.74 -15.48 18.85
CA LEU A 508 0.56 -16.30 19.15
C LEU A 508 0.30 -17.46 18.17
N GLY A 509 1.21 -17.69 17.22
CA GLY A 509 1.25 -18.88 16.35
C GLY A 509 0.27 -18.90 15.16
N PHE A 510 -0.72 -18.02 15.15
CA PHE A 510 -1.73 -17.85 14.10
C PHE A 510 -2.16 -16.37 14.07
N LEU A 511 -2.80 -15.89 12.99
CA LEU A 511 -3.23 -14.48 12.85
C LEU A 511 -3.79 -13.90 14.14
N ALA A 512 -3.21 -12.78 14.56
CA ALA A 512 -3.64 -12.00 15.71
C ALA A 512 -3.43 -10.51 15.45
N LEU A 513 -4.32 -9.69 16.01
CA LEU A 513 -4.38 -8.25 15.82
C LEU A 513 -4.12 -7.53 17.15
N GLU A 514 -3.35 -6.44 17.09
CA GLU A 514 -3.23 -5.45 18.17
C GLU A 514 -4.32 -4.38 18.01
N GLU A 515 -4.45 -3.44 18.96
CA GLU A 515 -5.36 -2.30 18.76
C GLU A 515 -5.01 -1.52 17.47
N PRO A 516 -5.99 -1.11 16.64
CA PRO A 516 -5.71 -0.33 15.43
C PRO A 516 -4.87 0.94 15.68
N THR A 517 -5.00 1.55 16.86
CA THR A 517 -4.29 2.78 17.25
C THR A 517 -2.81 2.55 17.63
N SER A 518 -2.39 1.29 17.85
CA SER A 518 -1.03 0.89 18.24
C SER A 518 0.08 1.41 17.31
N SER A 519 -0.25 1.63 16.04
CA SER A 519 0.70 2.01 14.98
C SER A 519 0.67 3.50 14.63
N SER A 520 -0.10 4.29 15.38
CA SER A 520 -0.25 5.72 15.21
C SER A 520 0.56 6.50 16.24
N PHE A 521 1.01 7.70 15.86
CA PHE A 521 1.57 8.70 16.77
C PHE A 521 0.77 10.00 16.57
N GLU A 522 0.22 10.57 17.65
CA GLU A 522 -0.51 11.86 17.63
C GLU A 522 -1.55 11.98 16.50
N GLU A 523 -2.43 10.98 16.36
CA GLU A 523 -3.47 10.87 15.32
C GLU A 523 -2.94 10.81 13.87
N SER A 524 -1.67 10.43 13.67
CA SER A 524 -1.05 10.27 12.34
C SER A 524 -1.81 9.29 11.43
N PRO A 525 -2.00 9.58 10.14
CA PRO A 525 -2.50 8.61 9.16
C PRO A 525 -1.45 7.54 8.81
N PRO A 526 -1.86 6.40 8.23
CA PRO A 526 -0.94 5.50 7.54
C PRO A 526 -0.19 6.22 6.40
N PRO A 527 0.94 5.67 5.89
CA PRO A 527 1.81 6.36 4.93
C PRO A 527 1.10 6.90 3.68
N LEU A 528 0.72 8.18 3.71
CA LEU A 528 -0.10 8.82 2.65
C LEU A 528 0.54 8.77 1.26
N THR A 529 1.86 8.62 1.18
CA THR A 529 2.65 8.43 -0.06
C THR A 529 2.37 7.10 -0.78
N ILE A 530 1.43 6.28 -0.28
CA ILE A 530 0.84 5.15 -1.00
C ILE A 530 -0.18 5.65 -2.04
N TRP A 531 -0.96 6.70 -1.72
CA TRP A 531 -2.07 7.19 -2.56
C TRP A 531 -1.86 8.61 -3.10
N CYS A 532 -1.19 9.49 -2.34
CA CYS A 532 -0.96 10.88 -2.68
C CYS A 532 0.38 11.05 -3.43
N LYS A 533 0.34 11.70 -4.60
CA LYS A 533 1.51 11.90 -5.49
C LYS A 533 2.12 13.30 -5.43
N THR A 534 1.56 14.22 -4.65
CA THR A 534 2.00 15.61 -4.54
C THR A 534 1.92 16.10 -3.10
N ASP A 535 2.87 16.94 -2.69
CA ASP A 535 2.96 17.44 -1.31
C ASP A 535 1.76 18.30 -0.93
N GLN A 536 1.19 19.04 -1.88
CA GLN A 536 -0.05 19.79 -1.68
C GLN A 536 -1.22 18.87 -1.30
N THR A 537 -1.32 17.69 -1.91
CA THR A 537 -2.37 16.71 -1.56
C THR A 537 -2.06 16.01 -0.24
N LEU A 538 -0.78 15.67 0.01
CA LEU A 538 -0.32 15.09 1.28
C LEU A 538 -0.68 16.01 2.47
N GLN A 539 -0.31 17.29 2.39
CA GLN A 539 -0.63 18.30 3.40
C GLN A 539 -2.14 18.46 3.58
N ALA A 540 -2.88 18.65 2.48
CA ALA A 540 -4.32 18.90 2.56
C ALA A 540 -5.12 17.70 3.11
N VAL A 541 -4.68 16.46 2.87
CA VAL A 541 -5.23 15.27 3.54
C VAL A 541 -4.89 15.27 5.02
N GLY A 542 -3.62 15.50 5.38
CA GLY A 542 -3.18 15.55 6.78
C GLY A 542 -3.84 16.63 7.64
N LEU A 543 -4.42 17.67 7.02
CA LEU A 543 -5.24 18.66 7.73
C LEU A 543 -6.65 18.15 8.07
N VAL A 544 -7.28 17.36 7.19
CA VAL A 544 -8.70 16.94 7.34
C VAL A 544 -8.82 15.60 8.07
N PHE A 545 -7.77 14.79 8.07
CA PHE A 545 -7.72 13.51 8.76
C PHE A 545 -8.04 13.62 10.26
N GLY A 546 -8.77 12.65 10.81
CA GLY A 546 -9.22 12.64 12.22
C GLY A 546 -10.44 13.54 12.52
N LEU A 547 -10.87 14.42 11.59
CA LEU A 547 -12.05 15.26 11.80
C LEU A 547 -13.34 14.44 11.96
N ALA A 548 -13.47 13.33 11.25
CA ALA A 548 -14.70 12.55 11.23
C ALA A 548 -15.00 11.87 12.59
N ASP A 549 -13.96 11.47 13.32
CA ASP A 549 -14.06 10.92 14.68
C ASP A 549 -14.68 11.94 15.66
N GLN A 550 -14.55 13.24 15.35
CA GLN A 550 -15.10 14.35 16.12
C GLN A 550 -16.48 14.83 15.64
N LEU A 551 -17.12 14.18 14.66
CA LEU A 551 -18.45 14.58 14.19
C LEU A 551 -19.55 14.47 15.26
N GLN A 552 -19.39 13.53 16.19
CA GLN A 552 -20.33 13.34 17.30
C GLN A 552 -20.05 14.25 18.51
N SER A 553 -19.10 15.19 18.42
CA SER A 553 -18.71 16.08 19.51
C SER A 553 -19.73 17.20 19.75
N ALA A 554 -19.59 17.88 20.90
CA ALA A 554 -20.21 19.17 21.12
C ALA A 554 -19.64 20.25 20.18
N TYR A 555 -20.44 21.27 19.86
CA TYR A 555 -20.10 22.34 18.91
C TYR A 555 -18.78 23.09 19.21
N PRO A 556 -18.38 23.38 20.47
CA PRO A 556 -17.09 23.99 20.75
C PRO A 556 -15.89 23.16 20.27
N VAL A 557 -15.95 21.83 20.45
CA VAL A 557 -14.88 20.91 20.03
C VAL A 557 -14.78 20.86 18.52
N LEU A 558 -15.89 20.55 17.84
CA LEU A 558 -15.93 20.44 16.38
C LEU A 558 -15.58 21.78 15.70
N GLY A 559 -16.10 22.89 16.24
CA GLY A 559 -15.77 24.24 15.79
C GLY A 559 -14.29 24.56 15.93
N SER A 560 -13.67 24.22 17.07
CA SER A 560 -12.24 24.47 17.29
C SER A 560 -11.37 23.72 16.28
N LYS A 561 -11.71 22.47 15.94
CA LYS A 561 -11.02 21.70 14.89
C LYS A 561 -11.19 22.34 13.52
N LEU A 562 -12.41 22.74 13.12
CA LEU A 562 -12.65 23.43 11.85
C LEU A 562 -11.82 24.72 11.71
N ILE A 563 -11.75 25.52 12.77
CA ILE A 563 -10.92 26.74 12.79
C ILE A 563 -9.42 26.40 12.78
N LEU A 564 -8.98 25.35 13.48
CA LEU A 564 -7.58 24.90 13.44
C LEU A 564 -7.15 24.45 12.03
N ILE A 565 -8.01 23.71 11.32
CA ILE A 565 -7.80 23.27 9.92
C ILE A 565 -7.58 24.49 9.03
N LEU A 566 -8.46 25.49 9.15
CA LEU A 566 -8.37 26.74 8.41
C LEU A 566 -7.07 27.51 8.70
N LEU A 567 -6.73 27.70 9.98
CA LEU A 567 -5.53 28.43 10.36
C LEU A 567 -4.25 27.73 9.89
N LYS A 568 -4.20 26.39 9.96
CA LYS A 568 -3.10 25.60 9.40
C LYS A 568 -3.02 25.73 7.87
N GLU A 569 -4.15 25.65 7.16
CA GLU A 569 -4.18 25.80 5.69
C GLU A 569 -3.72 27.20 5.24
N LEU A 570 -4.14 28.27 5.93
CA LEU A 570 -3.70 29.64 5.64
C LEU A 570 -2.22 29.86 5.94
N HIS A 571 -1.70 29.23 7.00
CA HIS A 571 -0.29 29.31 7.39
C HIS A 571 0.63 28.60 6.38
N LEU A 572 0.30 27.34 6.03
CA LEU A 572 1.07 26.53 5.07
C LEU A 572 1.16 27.17 3.68
N ARG A 573 0.08 27.79 3.20
CA ARG A 573 0.04 28.46 1.88
C ARG A 573 0.95 29.69 1.76
N LYS A 574 1.60 30.14 2.84
CA LYS A 574 2.31 31.42 2.90
C LYS A 574 3.81 31.35 3.22
N ASN A 575 4.40 30.16 3.38
CA ASN A 575 5.81 29.96 3.79
C ASN A 575 6.21 30.91 4.93
N SER A 576 5.44 30.87 6.02
CA SER A 576 5.74 31.64 7.22
C SER A 576 7.03 31.13 7.87
N PHE A 577 7.94 32.04 8.24
CA PHE A 577 9.14 31.70 9.03
C PHE A 577 8.82 31.31 10.48
N LEU A 578 7.65 31.69 11.00
CA LEU A 578 7.18 31.32 12.34
C LEU A 578 6.68 29.87 12.38
N ILE A 579 6.93 29.18 13.49
CA ILE A 579 6.35 27.85 13.75
C ILE A 579 4.84 28.02 14.03
N PHE A 580 4.01 27.08 13.60
CA PHE A 580 2.54 27.19 13.74
C PHE A 580 2.06 27.45 15.19
N GLY A 581 2.77 26.94 16.20
CA GLY A 581 2.47 27.22 17.61
C GLY A 581 2.66 28.68 18.01
N GLU A 582 3.70 29.35 17.48
CA GLU A 582 3.96 30.78 17.71
C GLU A 582 2.91 31.63 16.99
N PHE A 583 2.56 31.26 15.76
CA PHE A 583 1.48 31.88 15.00
C PHE A 583 0.15 31.78 15.76
N LEU A 584 -0.24 30.59 16.23
CA LEU A 584 -1.47 30.41 17.01
C LEU A 584 -1.43 31.18 18.35
N SER A 585 -0.28 31.24 19.02
CA SER A 585 -0.11 32.02 20.25
C SER A 585 -0.29 33.52 20.00
N THR A 586 0.24 34.02 18.88
CA THR A 586 0.06 35.41 18.43
C THR A 586 -1.41 35.74 18.19
N LEU A 587 -2.22 34.80 17.69
CA LEU A 587 -3.67 35.00 17.49
C LEU A 587 -4.48 35.05 18.81
N LYS A 588 -3.95 34.49 19.90
CA LYS A 588 -4.55 34.47 21.25
C LYS A 588 -4.06 35.60 22.16
N ALA A 589 -2.84 36.11 21.92
CA ALA A 589 -2.25 37.18 22.71
C ALA A 589 -3.04 38.50 22.58
N SER A 590 -3.19 39.24 23.68
CA SER A 590 -3.73 40.61 23.68
C SER A 590 -2.66 41.64 23.31
N ASP A 591 -1.44 41.39 23.78
CA ASP A 591 -0.26 42.22 23.52
C ASP A 591 0.88 41.31 23.08
N SER A 592 1.36 41.52 21.85
CA SER A 592 2.69 41.09 21.43
C SER A 592 3.36 42.26 20.72
N THR A 593 4.65 42.44 20.99
CA THR A 593 5.44 43.62 20.59
C THR A 593 5.69 43.71 19.08
N SER A 594 5.36 42.66 18.33
CA SER A 594 5.36 42.60 16.86
C SER A 594 3.91 42.67 16.32
N ARG A 595 3.31 43.87 16.31
CA ARG A 595 1.90 44.03 15.90
C ARG A 595 1.68 43.60 14.43
N PRO A 596 0.84 42.59 14.15
CA PRO A 596 0.32 42.38 12.80
C PRO A 596 -0.56 43.56 12.38
N ASN A 597 -0.80 43.73 11.08
CA ASN A 597 -1.44 44.92 10.54
C ASN A 597 -2.98 44.83 10.73
N VAL A 598 -3.46 45.24 11.91
CA VAL A 598 -4.88 45.21 12.28
C VAL A 598 -5.65 46.21 11.41
N ARG A 599 -6.54 45.72 10.55
CA ARG A 599 -7.29 46.57 9.59
C ARG A 599 -8.67 47.01 10.08
N GLU A 600 -9.46 46.06 10.57
CA GLU A 600 -10.85 46.27 10.98
C GLU A 600 -11.20 45.42 12.21
N LYS A 601 -12.25 45.81 12.93
CA LYS A 601 -12.92 44.95 13.94
C LYS A 601 -14.00 44.08 13.26
N VAL A 602 -14.15 42.84 13.70
CA VAL A 602 -15.14 41.90 13.20
C VAL A 602 -15.86 41.19 14.36
N SER A 603 -17.19 41.04 14.26
CA SER A 603 -17.95 40.22 15.21
C SER A 603 -17.82 38.74 14.89
N VAL A 604 -17.87 37.88 15.92
CA VAL A 604 -17.81 36.42 15.74
C VAL A 604 -18.89 35.93 14.77
N GLY A 605 -20.15 36.38 14.91
CA GLY A 605 -21.25 35.97 14.03
C GLY A 605 -21.03 36.31 12.54
N TYR A 606 -20.51 37.50 12.23
CA TYR A 606 -20.21 37.88 10.85
C TYR A 606 -19.03 37.08 10.27
N LEU A 607 -18.01 36.80 11.10
CA LEU A 607 -16.87 35.97 10.72
C LEU A 607 -17.33 34.53 10.41
N SER A 608 -18.09 33.91 11.32
CA SER A 608 -18.65 32.56 11.17
C SER A 608 -19.58 32.43 9.95
N PHE A 609 -20.44 33.43 9.69
CA PHE A 609 -21.32 33.45 8.53
C PHE A 609 -20.58 33.54 7.20
N ASN A 610 -19.44 34.23 7.15
CA ASN A 610 -18.59 34.22 5.96
C ASN A 610 -17.84 32.90 5.83
N LEU A 611 -17.33 32.34 6.94
CA LEU A 611 -16.64 31.05 6.94
C LEU A 611 -17.54 29.89 6.52
N SER A 612 -18.82 29.85 6.91
CA SER A 612 -19.74 28.78 6.48
C SER A 612 -19.98 28.75 4.96
N LYS A 613 -19.87 29.90 4.27
CA LYS A 613 -19.92 30.01 2.80
C LYS A 613 -18.70 29.40 2.09
N CYS A 614 -17.67 28.97 2.81
CA CYS A 614 -16.51 28.28 2.25
C CYS A 614 -16.76 26.77 2.00
N LYS A 615 -17.97 26.27 2.26
CA LYS A 615 -18.42 24.92 1.87
C LYS A 615 -18.29 24.70 0.36
N GLY A 616 -17.89 23.50 -0.07
CA GLY A 616 -17.65 23.17 -1.49
C GLY A 616 -16.40 23.77 -2.12
N LEU A 617 -15.59 24.58 -1.41
CA LEU A 617 -14.29 25.03 -1.91
C LEU A 617 -13.31 23.86 -2.06
N LYS A 618 -12.53 23.85 -3.14
CA LYS A 618 -11.39 22.94 -3.36
C LYS A 618 -10.22 23.28 -2.42
N SER A 619 -10.38 22.96 -1.15
CA SER A 619 -9.51 23.32 -0.02
C SER A 619 -9.72 22.33 1.13
N ALA A 620 -8.75 22.22 2.05
CA ALA A 620 -8.90 21.37 3.24
C ALA A 620 -10.07 21.85 4.11
N PHE A 621 -10.16 23.16 4.38
CA PHE A 621 -11.26 23.73 5.15
C PHE A 621 -12.63 23.57 4.46
N GLY A 622 -12.72 23.79 3.15
CA GLY A 622 -13.96 23.58 2.40
C GLY A 622 -14.45 22.12 2.46
N ARG A 623 -13.53 21.16 2.36
CA ARG A 623 -13.87 19.73 2.52
C ARG A 623 -14.26 19.38 3.94
N ALA A 624 -13.62 19.98 4.95
CA ALA A 624 -13.99 19.82 6.36
C ALA A 624 -15.44 20.28 6.62
N LEU A 625 -15.85 21.42 6.06
CA LEU A 625 -17.23 21.90 6.12
C LEU A 625 -18.21 20.97 5.39
N ASP A 626 -17.81 20.38 4.25
CA ASP A 626 -18.63 19.38 3.55
C ASP A 626 -18.84 18.12 4.40
N ILE A 627 -17.81 17.63 5.10
CA ILE A 627 -17.89 16.45 5.97
C ILE A 627 -18.82 16.71 7.16
N VAL A 628 -18.69 17.86 7.83
CA VAL A 628 -19.61 18.26 8.92
C VAL A 628 -21.06 18.39 8.41
N SER A 629 -21.24 18.97 7.23
CA SER A 629 -22.56 19.10 6.59
C SER A 629 -23.21 17.77 6.18
N GLN A 630 -22.45 16.68 6.13
CA GLN A 630 -22.92 15.36 5.71
C GLN A 630 -23.39 14.49 6.88
N LYS A 631 -23.25 14.98 8.12
CA LYS A 631 -23.59 14.25 9.34
C LYS A 631 -25.11 14.13 9.56
N GLU A 632 -25.82 15.26 9.63
CA GLU A 632 -27.28 15.35 9.88
C GLU A 632 -27.86 16.53 9.07
N GLU A 633 -29.13 16.42 8.67
CA GLU A 633 -29.85 17.54 8.04
C GLU A 633 -30.12 18.65 9.08
N GLY A 634 -29.90 19.91 8.69
CA GLY A 634 -30.18 21.09 9.54
C GLY A 634 -29.05 21.56 10.47
N ILE A 635 -27.84 21.00 10.38
CA ILE A 635 -26.69 21.47 11.18
C ILE A 635 -26.36 22.95 10.88
N ASP A 636 -26.36 23.79 11.91
CA ASP A 636 -25.89 25.17 11.81
C ASP A 636 -24.36 25.29 11.90
N LEU A 637 -23.72 25.38 10.73
CA LEU A 637 -22.28 25.65 10.62
C LEU A 637 -21.88 27.01 11.23
N VAL A 638 -22.76 28.01 11.25
CA VAL A 638 -22.46 29.35 11.80
C VAL A 638 -22.37 29.27 13.32
N GLU A 639 -23.25 28.50 13.97
CA GLU A 639 -23.18 28.24 15.42
C GLU A 639 -21.90 27.47 15.78
N ILE A 640 -21.60 26.38 15.07
CA ILE A 640 -20.39 25.56 15.28
C ILE A 640 -19.11 26.40 15.15
N LEU A 641 -18.98 27.17 14.07
CA LEU A 641 -17.80 28.01 13.85
C LEU A 641 -17.69 29.12 14.91
N SER A 642 -18.82 29.66 15.38
CA SER A 642 -18.83 30.67 16.45
C SER A 642 -18.35 30.09 17.78
N CYS A 643 -18.85 28.90 18.16
CA CYS A 643 -18.39 28.18 19.34
C CYS A 643 -16.89 27.88 19.25
N GLY A 644 -16.39 27.49 18.07
CA GLY A 644 -14.97 27.22 17.83
C GLY A 644 -14.06 28.43 18.03
N ILE A 645 -14.43 29.59 17.50
CA ILE A 645 -13.66 30.84 17.66
C ILE A 645 -13.58 31.26 19.13
N ILE A 646 -14.70 31.11 19.86
CA ILE A 646 -14.80 31.43 21.29
C ILE A 646 -13.95 30.46 22.13
N GLU A 647 -14.08 29.14 21.93
CA GLU A 647 -13.33 28.12 22.67
C GLU A 647 -11.82 28.24 22.42
N MET A 648 -11.39 28.53 21.19
CA MET A 648 -9.99 28.82 20.88
C MET A 648 -9.48 30.14 21.47
N SER A 649 -10.36 31.00 22.00
CA SER A 649 -10.03 32.31 22.60
C SER A 649 -9.24 33.24 21.67
N LEU A 650 -9.60 33.25 20.37
CA LEU A 650 -8.91 34.06 19.36
C LEU A 650 -9.27 35.54 19.49
N LYS A 651 -8.26 36.39 19.70
CA LYS A 651 -8.43 37.85 19.82
C LYS A 651 -8.24 38.58 18.49
N ILE A 652 -7.44 37.98 17.60
CA ILE A 652 -7.26 38.43 16.21
C ILE A 652 -7.39 37.24 15.26
N PHE A 653 -7.75 37.51 14.00
CA PHE A 653 -7.99 36.49 12.97
C PHE A 653 -7.39 36.90 11.61
N PRO A 654 -6.79 35.99 10.83
CA PRO A 654 -6.28 36.29 9.49
C PRO A 654 -7.35 36.89 8.55
N LYS A 655 -7.08 38.06 7.95
CA LYS A 655 -8.00 38.71 6.99
C LYS A 655 -7.97 37.97 5.65
N PHE A 656 -8.87 37.00 5.47
CA PHE A 656 -8.93 36.19 4.27
C PHE A 656 -9.77 36.81 3.15
N LYS A 657 -9.49 36.41 1.91
CA LYS A 657 -10.30 36.68 0.71
C LYS A 657 -10.86 35.37 0.15
N GLN A 658 -12.15 35.40 -0.17
CA GLN A 658 -12.91 34.25 -0.72
C GLN A 658 -12.80 34.12 -2.26
N TYR A 659 -12.19 35.10 -2.92
CA TYR A 659 -12.05 35.16 -4.37
C TYR A 659 -10.65 35.61 -4.72
N ASN A 660 -10.04 35.01 -5.74
CA ASN A 660 -8.78 35.49 -6.30
C ASN A 660 -9.04 36.67 -7.27
N SER A 661 -7.97 37.25 -7.82
CA SER A 661 -8.04 38.33 -8.82
C SER A 661 -8.84 37.95 -10.07
N SER A 662 -8.92 36.67 -10.41
CA SER A 662 -9.71 36.12 -11.52
C SER A 662 -11.17 35.78 -11.15
N ARG A 663 -11.65 36.18 -9.97
CA ARG A 663 -12.98 35.84 -9.40
C ARG A 663 -13.24 34.34 -9.21
N ASN A 664 -12.22 33.49 -9.26
CA ASN A 664 -12.37 32.10 -8.85
C ASN A 664 -12.47 32.02 -7.32
N GLN A 665 -13.45 31.27 -6.83
CA GLN A 665 -13.61 30.97 -5.42
C GLN A 665 -12.36 30.27 -4.86
N THR A 666 -11.81 30.80 -3.77
CA THR A 666 -10.60 30.30 -3.10
C THR A 666 -10.57 30.78 -1.65
N LEU A 667 -9.56 30.41 -0.90
CA LEU A 667 -9.31 30.95 0.44
C LEU A 667 -7.84 31.37 0.55
N THR A 668 -7.61 32.68 0.67
CA THR A 668 -6.26 33.26 0.64
C THR A 668 -6.10 34.33 1.70
N TRP A 669 -4.94 34.34 2.37
CA TRP A 669 -4.51 35.37 3.30
C TRP A 669 -3.19 35.96 2.81
N ASN A 670 -2.97 37.26 3.02
CA ASN A 670 -1.74 37.92 2.56
C ASN A 670 -0.54 37.74 3.51
N GLY A 671 -0.74 37.12 4.68
CA GLY A 671 0.29 36.88 5.69
C GLY A 671 0.53 38.04 6.66
N VAL A 672 -0.21 39.15 6.54
CA VAL A 672 0.08 40.42 7.25
C VAL A 672 -1.17 41.07 7.84
N ASP A 673 -2.25 41.16 7.07
CA ASP A 673 -3.48 41.83 7.53
C ASP A 673 -4.29 40.89 8.42
N VAL A 674 -4.75 41.41 9.55
CA VAL A 674 -5.63 40.69 10.49
C VAL A 674 -6.86 41.53 10.85
N TRP A 675 -7.92 40.85 11.24
CA TRP A 675 -9.08 41.41 11.90
C TRP A 675 -8.96 41.28 13.41
N GLN A 676 -9.46 42.26 14.16
CA GLN A 676 -9.66 42.14 15.61
C GLN A 676 -11.03 41.51 15.88
N VAL A 677 -11.07 40.39 16.60
CA VAL A 677 -12.29 39.63 16.89
C VAL A 677 -12.95 40.19 18.15
N HIS A 678 -14.24 40.49 18.09
CA HIS A 678 -15.03 40.93 19.24
C HIS A 678 -16.08 39.88 19.62
N VAL A 679 -16.00 39.38 20.86
CA VAL A 679 -16.97 38.47 21.49
C VAL A 679 -17.97 39.30 22.31
N SER A 680 -19.26 38.98 22.26
CA SER A 680 -20.27 39.58 23.13
C SER A 680 -20.17 38.98 24.54
N ASN A 681 -19.93 39.82 25.54
CA ASN A 681 -19.60 39.43 26.91
C ASN A 681 -20.84 39.05 27.75
N GLU A 682 -21.32 37.80 27.69
CA GLU A 682 -22.41 37.34 28.59
C GLU A 682 -22.21 35.97 29.27
N THR A 683 -21.29 35.10 28.81
CA THR A 683 -21.27 33.68 29.26
C THR A 683 -20.10 33.25 30.17
N ALA A 684 -19.02 34.03 30.28
CA ALA A 684 -17.77 33.55 30.91
C ALA A 684 -17.77 33.44 32.45
N ALA A 685 -18.72 34.07 33.15
CA ALA A 685 -18.74 34.10 34.61
C ALA A 685 -19.42 32.88 35.25
N ALA A 686 -20.49 32.35 34.64
CA ALA A 686 -21.31 31.28 35.22
C ALA A 686 -20.61 29.90 35.23
N ASP A 687 -19.86 29.58 34.16
CA ASP A 687 -19.22 28.27 33.99
C ASP A 687 -18.09 28.00 35.03
N LYS A 688 -17.53 29.03 35.70
CA LYS A 688 -16.52 28.84 36.77
C LYS A 688 -17.14 28.35 38.08
N THR A 689 -18.25 28.94 38.52
CA THR A 689 -18.88 28.61 39.81
C THR A 689 -19.38 27.16 39.84
N SER A 690 -19.92 26.66 38.72
CA SER A 690 -20.36 25.28 38.57
C SER A 690 -19.20 24.26 38.63
N ALA A 691 -18.04 24.59 38.06
CA ALA A 691 -16.87 23.72 38.09
C ALA A 691 -16.28 23.53 39.50
N ILE A 692 -16.36 24.55 40.35
CA ILE A 692 -15.91 24.49 41.76
C ILE A 692 -16.83 23.54 42.56
N ALA A 693 -18.15 23.67 42.41
CA ALA A 693 -19.11 22.80 43.08
C ALA A 693 -18.89 21.31 42.74
N ILE A 694 -18.79 20.99 41.44
CA ILE A 694 -18.56 19.62 40.98
C ILE A 694 -17.18 19.08 41.40
N THR A 695 -16.17 19.95 41.56
CA THR A 695 -14.87 19.52 42.12
C THR A 695 -15.03 19.08 43.58
N CYS A 696 -15.80 19.82 44.39
CA CYS A 696 -16.06 19.45 45.78
C CYS A 696 -16.83 18.11 45.88
N ASP A 697 -17.86 17.93 45.05
CA ASP A 697 -18.65 16.69 44.98
C ASP A 697 -17.75 15.47 44.66
N VAL A 698 -16.87 15.60 43.66
CA VAL A 698 -15.94 14.52 43.27
C VAL A 698 -14.94 14.17 44.37
N VAL A 699 -14.42 15.15 45.11
CA VAL A 699 -13.45 14.90 46.18
C VAL A 699 -14.06 14.07 47.31
N ASN A 700 -15.33 14.32 47.65
CA ASN A 700 -16.06 13.52 48.62
C ASN A 700 -16.31 12.08 48.10
N GLU A 701 -16.70 11.93 46.83
CA GLU A 701 -16.95 10.61 46.23
C GLU A 701 -15.68 9.75 46.02
N LEU A 702 -14.53 10.37 45.80
CA LEU A 702 -13.24 9.67 45.72
C LEU A 702 -12.91 8.92 47.02
N GLU A 703 -13.29 9.49 48.17
CA GLU A 703 -13.14 8.85 49.48
C GLU A 703 -14.29 7.88 49.76
N HIS A 704 -15.54 8.25 49.46
CA HIS A 704 -16.73 7.40 49.68
C HIS A 704 -16.64 6.06 48.94
N HIS A 705 -16.15 6.06 47.69
CA HIS A 705 -15.95 4.85 46.89
C HIS A 705 -14.60 4.15 47.11
N GLY A 706 -13.76 4.62 48.05
CA GLY A 706 -12.46 4.03 48.36
C GLY A 706 -11.44 4.12 47.22
N LEU A 707 -11.64 5.03 46.25
CA LEU A 707 -10.76 5.22 45.10
C LEU A 707 -9.44 5.86 45.53
N VAL A 708 -9.49 6.89 46.39
CA VAL A 708 -8.32 7.63 46.91
C VAL A 708 -8.60 8.12 48.34
N HIS A 709 -7.64 7.99 49.26
CA HIS A 709 -7.76 8.55 50.62
C HIS A 709 -7.68 10.10 50.62
N ALA A 710 -8.62 10.79 51.27
CA ALA A 710 -8.70 12.25 51.24
C ALA A 710 -7.56 12.97 51.99
N SER A 711 -6.78 12.25 52.80
CA SER A 711 -5.55 12.78 53.42
C SER A 711 -4.57 13.38 52.40
N LYS A 712 -4.58 12.91 51.14
CA LYS A 712 -3.75 13.41 50.04
C LYS A 712 -4.18 14.77 49.46
N PHE A 713 -5.41 15.22 49.73
CA PHE A 713 -5.92 16.50 49.22
C PHE A 713 -5.81 17.65 50.25
N ARG A 714 -5.46 17.36 51.51
CA ARG A 714 -5.39 18.36 52.60
C ARG A 714 -4.31 19.44 52.42
N THR A 715 -3.37 19.27 51.50
CA THR A 715 -2.31 20.24 51.17
C THR A 715 -2.75 21.38 50.26
N PHE A 716 -3.99 21.40 49.76
CA PHE A 716 -4.46 22.40 48.81
C PHE A 716 -5.57 23.26 49.44
N GLN A 717 -5.33 24.57 49.63
CA GLN A 717 -6.31 25.50 50.23
C GLN A 717 -7.57 25.74 49.38
N ILE A 718 -7.47 25.57 48.06
CA ILE A 718 -8.58 25.63 47.12
C ILE A 718 -8.37 24.47 46.14
N LEU A 719 -9.24 23.45 46.18
CA LEU A 719 -9.24 22.41 45.14
C LEU A 719 -10.00 22.92 43.92
N GLU A 720 -9.25 23.32 42.89
CA GLU A 720 -9.75 23.40 41.52
C GLU A 720 -9.16 22.24 40.71
N PHE A 721 -10.02 21.28 40.37
CA PHE A 721 -9.92 20.33 39.26
C PHE A 721 -9.54 20.99 37.91
N PRO A 722 -8.28 21.10 37.41
CA PRO A 722 -8.04 21.85 36.17
C PRO A 722 -8.64 21.17 34.94
N TRP A 723 -8.98 19.87 35.05
CA TRP A 723 -9.71 19.12 34.04
C TRP A 723 -11.24 19.26 34.09
N ILE A 724 -11.82 19.69 35.22
CA ILE A 724 -13.29 19.72 35.41
C ILE A 724 -13.95 20.79 34.53
N ASN A 725 -13.50 22.04 34.55
CA ASN A 725 -14.11 23.10 33.73
C ASN A 725 -14.03 22.79 32.20
N PRO A 726 -12.88 22.38 31.62
CA PRO A 726 -12.83 21.92 30.23
C PRO A 726 -13.76 20.74 29.94
N MET A 727 -13.84 19.75 30.82
CA MET A 727 -14.74 18.59 30.67
C MET A 727 -16.21 19.03 30.64
N LEU A 728 -16.64 19.92 31.55
CA LEU A 728 -18.03 20.40 31.61
C LEU A 728 -18.45 21.14 30.32
N ARG A 729 -17.56 21.95 29.73
CA ARG A 729 -17.81 22.58 28.42
C ARG A 729 -17.93 21.56 27.30
N LYS A 730 -17.15 20.48 27.33
CA LYS A 730 -17.21 19.37 26.36
C LYS A 730 -18.46 18.50 26.52
N LEU A 731 -19.01 18.39 27.74
CA LEU A 731 -20.30 17.73 28.02
C LEU A 731 -21.53 18.61 27.70
N LYS A 732 -21.35 19.92 27.44
CA LYS A 732 -22.42 20.89 27.16
C LYS A 732 -23.15 20.49 25.87
N GLY A 733 -24.38 20.00 26.02
CA GLY A 733 -25.21 19.45 24.93
C GLY A 733 -25.61 17.98 25.10
N CYS A 734 -24.96 17.22 26.00
CA CYS A 734 -25.25 15.79 26.22
C CYS A 734 -26.53 15.49 27.04
N LYS A 735 -27.27 16.51 27.50
CA LYS A 735 -28.52 16.40 28.30
C LYS A 735 -28.42 15.48 29.53
N LEU A 736 -27.28 15.53 30.23
CA LEU A 736 -27.01 14.73 31.42
C LEU A 736 -27.59 15.35 32.70
N THR A 737 -27.91 14.52 33.69
CA THR A 737 -28.25 14.96 35.06
C THR A 737 -27.00 15.31 35.88
N HIS A 738 -27.16 15.99 37.02
CA HIS A 738 -26.03 16.33 37.92
C HIS A 738 -25.27 15.07 38.38
N ASP A 739 -25.99 14.06 38.84
CA ASP A 739 -25.45 12.74 39.25
C ASP A 739 -24.67 12.02 38.14
N GLN A 740 -25.17 12.09 36.89
CA GLN A 740 -24.45 11.55 35.74
C GLN A 740 -23.16 12.32 35.44
N ILE A 741 -23.17 13.66 35.58
CA ILE A 741 -21.99 14.51 35.42
C ILE A 741 -20.98 14.23 36.54
N GLN A 742 -21.43 14.08 37.79
CA GLN A 742 -20.60 13.72 38.95
C GLN A 742 -19.94 12.34 38.75
N THR A 743 -20.67 11.35 38.26
CA THR A 743 -20.14 10.00 37.94
C THR A 743 -19.05 10.06 36.87
N ILE A 744 -19.25 10.82 35.78
CA ILE A 744 -18.22 11.03 34.75
C ILE A 744 -17.02 11.79 35.35
N ALA A 745 -17.26 12.83 36.12
CA ALA A 745 -16.24 13.66 36.74
C ALA A 745 -15.36 12.86 37.71
N LEU A 746 -15.94 11.93 38.47
CA LEU A 746 -15.24 10.99 39.35
C LEU A 746 -14.33 10.03 38.56
N PHE A 747 -14.86 9.43 37.49
CA PHE A 747 -14.10 8.51 36.64
C PHE A 747 -12.93 9.21 35.94
N ILE A 748 -13.17 10.38 35.34
CA ILE A 748 -12.13 11.18 34.68
C ILE A 748 -11.08 11.66 35.71
N SER A 749 -11.49 12.10 36.89
CA SER A 749 -10.54 12.48 37.95
C SER A 749 -9.67 11.30 38.40
N SER A 750 -10.24 10.10 38.49
CA SER A 750 -9.48 8.87 38.78
C SER A 750 -8.38 8.60 37.72
N ILE A 751 -8.69 8.81 36.44
CA ILE A 751 -7.72 8.70 35.34
C ILE A 751 -6.66 9.83 35.39
N ALA A 752 -7.07 11.07 35.70
CA ALA A 752 -6.16 12.21 35.85
C ALA A 752 -5.11 11.97 36.94
N LEU A 753 -5.53 11.35 38.06
CA LEU A 753 -4.67 11.03 39.19
C LEU A 753 -3.72 9.86 38.84
N LEU A 754 -4.20 8.80 38.20
CA LEU A 754 -3.34 7.72 37.68
C LEU A 754 -2.27 8.24 36.71
N GLN A 755 -2.62 9.17 35.80
CA GLN A 755 -1.65 9.79 34.89
C GLN A 755 -0.60 10.67 35.60
N GLN A 756 -0.90 11.14 36.81
CA GLN A 756 0.04 11.86 37.67
C GLN A 756 0.82 10.93 38.62
N GLY A 757 0.69 9.60 38.46
CA GLY A 757 1.37 8.61 39.30
C GLY A 757 0.73 8.43 40.70
N TRP A 758 -0.48 8.92 40.92
CA TRP A 758 -1.20 8.69 42.18
C TRP A 758 -1.80 7.29 42.19
N TYR A 759 -1.75 6.63 43.35
CA TYR A 759 -2.50 5.39 43.59
C TYR A 759 -4.01 5.64 43.52
N VAL A 760 -4.72 4.80 42.76
CA VAL A 760 -6.18 4.68 42.70
C VAL A 760 -6.53 3.19 42.74
N ASP A 761 -7.55 2.78 43.51
CA ASP A 761 -7.98 1.38 43.53
C ASP A 761 -8.55 0.95 42.16
N PHE A 762 -7.86 0.00 41.53
CA PHE A 762 -8.19 -0.43 40.18
C PHE A 762 -9.49 -1.23 40.09
N LYS A 763 -9.86 -1.98 41.14
CA LYS A 763 -11.08 -2.80 41.19
C LYS A 763 -12.32 -1.92 41.36
N ALA A 764 -12.24 -0.91 42.22
CA ALA A 764 -13.24 0.13 42.35
C ALA A 764 -13.41 0.93 41.04
N LEU A 765 -12.29 1.22 40.34
CA LEU A 765 -12.32 1.90 39.04
C LEU A 765 -12.99 1.06 37.94
N VAL A 766 -12.77 -0.26 37.87
CA VAL A 766 -13.50 -1.15 36.94
C VAL A 766 -15.01 -1.11 37.23
N ASN A 767 -15.40 -1.17 38.51
CA ASN A 767 -16.79 -1.10 38.92
C ASN A 767 -17.43 0.28 38.66
N LEU A 768 -16.63 1.34 38.57
CA LEU A 768 -17.08 2.67 38.18
C LEU A 768 -17.23 2.79 36.66
N GLU A 769 -16.31 2.22 35.87
CA GLU A 769 -16.40 2.15 34.42
C GLU A 769 -17.72 1.50 33.96
N GLY A 770 -18.09 0.37 34.57
CA GLY A 770 -19.34 -0.34 34.28
C GLY A 770 -20.62 0.43 34.66
N ARG A 771 -20.51 1.56 35.37
CA ARG A 771 -21.62 2.44 35.76
C ARG A 771 -21.60 3.79 35.01
N LEU A 772 -20.71 3.98 34.03
CA LEU A 772 -20.62 5.23 33.28
C LEU A 772 -21.89 5.52 32.46
N PRO A 773 -22.53 6.70 32.64
CA PRO A 773 -23.70 7.08 31.84
C PRO A 773 -23.33 7.43 30.39
N LEU A 774 -22.06 7.79 30.15
CA LEU A 774 -21.45 7.86 28.81
C LEU A 774 -20.24 6.94 28.78
N GLY A 775 -20.32 5.85 28.01
CA GLY A 775 -19.20 4.92 27.85
C GLY A 775 -17.95 5.60 27.25
N GLN A 776 -16.76 5.05 27.55
CA GLN A 776 -15.46 5.67 27.21
C GLN A 776 -15.32 6.04 25.71
N HIS A 777 -15.98 5.32 24.79
CA HIS A 777 -16.03 5.69 23.37
C HIS A 777 -16.57 7.10 23.13
N LYS A 778 -17.62 7.51 23.86
CA LYS A 778 -18.24 8.83 23.75
C LYS A 778 -17.39 9.89 24.42
N LEU A 779 -16.73 9.56 25.54
CA LEU A 779 -15.78 10.46 26.21
C LEU A 779 -14.55 10.74 25.32
N ARG A 780 -14.12 9.79 24.48
CA ARG A 780 -13.12 10.04 23.41
C ARG A 780 -13.66 10.94 22.30
N ALA A 781 -14.88 10.68 21.83
CA ALA A 781 -15.55 11.52 20.83
C ALA A 781 -15.98 12.91 21.33
N LEU A 782 -15.74 13.24 22.60
CA LEU A 782 -15.87 14.58 23.18
C LEU A 782 -14.50 15.21 23.50
N GLU A 783 -13.40 14.53 23.16
CA GLU A 783 -12.04 14.87 23.57
C GLU A 783 -11.92 15.15 25.08
N ILE A 784 -12.58 14.33 25.90
CA ILE A 784 -12.37 14.27 27.35
C ILE A 784 -11.30 13.21 27.62
N GLN A 785 -11.44 12.05 26.96
CA GLN A 785 -10.39 11.04 26.83
C GLN A 785 -9.70 11.15 25.46
N SER A 786 -8.46 10.67 25.40
CA SER A 786 -7.65 10.53 24.19
C SER A 786 -7.86 9.16 23.54
N GLN A 787 -7.24 8.96 22.36
CA GLN A 787 -7.23 7.67 21.68
C GLN A 787 -6.23 6.67 22.28
N TYR A 788 -5.42 7.07 23.27
CA TYR A 788 -4.30 6.29 23.82
C TYR A 788 -4.64 5.62 25.14
N LEU A 789 -4.21 4.37 25.29
CA LEU A 789 -4.39 3.59 26.51
C LEU A 789 -3.49 4.05 27.66
N LEU A 790 -3.99 3.90 28.87
CA LEU A 790 -3.33 4.16 30.14
C LEU A 790 -2.46 2.96 30.54
N GLY A 791 -1.32 2.80 29.86
CA GLY A 791 -0.38 1.71 30.08
C GLY A 791 -0.74 0.40 29.34
N PRO A 792 0.06 -0.67 29.51
CA PRO A 792 -0.04 -1.91 28.72
C PRO A 792 -1.11 -2.91 29.22
N VAL A 793 -2.01 -2.50 30.12
CA VAL A 793 -3.00 -3.40 30.72
C VAL A 793 -4.10 -3.72 29.72
N ARG A 794 -4.21 -5.00 29.32
CA ARG A 794 -5.10 -5.43 28.22
C ARG A 794 -6.59 -5.46 28.57
N LYS A 795 -6.98 -5.64 29.84
CA LYS A 795 -8.38 -5.55 30.34
C LYS A 795 -8.43 -5.07 31.81
N PRO A 796 -9.37 -4.18 32.19
CA PRO A 796 -10.15 -3.32 31.30
C PRO A 796 -9.23 -2.33 30.56
N ARG A 797 -9.73 -1.78 29.45
CA ARG A 797 -9.01 -0.78 28.66
C ARG A 797 -9.38 0.60 29.21
N LEU A 798 -8.42 1.29 29.83
CA LEU A 798 -8.59 2.66 30.29
C LEU A 798 -7.87 3.61 29.31
N TRP A 799 -8.52 4.70 28.91
CA TRP A 799 -7.91 5.69 28.02
C TRP A 799 -7.45 6.93 28.78
N LYS A 800 -6.23 7.41 28.48
CA LYS A 800 -5.67 8.66 29.02
C LYS A 800 -6.61 9.84 28.73
N ILE A 801 -6.63 10.85 29.59
CA ILE A 801 -7.24 12.16 29.33
C ILE A 801 -6.65 12.79 28.07
N HIS A 802 -7.48 13.54 27.35
CA HIS A 802 -7.10 14.25 26.13
C HIS A 802 -6.07 15.35 26.38
N GLU A 803 -5.09 15.48 25.48
CA GLU A 803 -3.96 16.42 25.59
C GLU A 803 -4.35 17.91 25.70
N SER A 804 -5.55 18.28 25.21
CA SER A 804 -6.08 19.64 25.34
C SER A 804 -6.56 20.00 26.76
N ILE A 805 -6.59 19.03 27.68
CA ILE A 805 -7.03 19.21 29.06
C ILE A 805 -5.83 19.12 30.00
N SER A 806 -5.57 20.18 30.77
CA SER A 806 -4.49 20.19 31.75
C SER A 806 -4.79 19.22 32.91
N ILE A 807 -3.89 18.26 33.12
CA ILE A 807 -3.94 17.34 34.26
C ILE A 807 -3.09 17.78 35.46
N LYS A 808 -2.22 18.79 35.33
CA LYS A 808 -1.29 19.18 36.42
C LYS A 808 -2.03 19.95 37.51
N LEU A 809 -2.12 19.37 38.70
CA LEU A 809 -2.54 20.09 39.91
C LEU A 809 -1.48 21.14 40.29
N SER A 810 -1.91 22.39 40.46
CA SER A 810 -1.04 23.49 40.88
C SER A 810 -0.83 23.49 42.39
N ILE A 811 0.36 23.11 42.83
CA ILE A 811 0.84 23.39 44.19
C ILE A 811 1.31 24.84 44.22
N LYS A 812 0.77 25.67 45.11
CA LYS A 812 1.45 26.92 45.48
C LYS A 812 2.55 26.57 46.47
N GLU A 813 3.80 26.77 46.08
CA GLU A 813 4.89 26.88 47.05
C GLU A 813 4.59 28.07 47.97
N ASN A 814 4.58 27.84 49.29
CA ASN A 814 4.61 28.92 50.26
C ASN A 814 5.99 29.59 50.21
N ARG A 815 6.16 30.54 49.29
CA ARG A 815 7.22 31.54 49.42
C ARG A 815 6.80 32.54 50.49
N GLU A 816 7.10 32.19 51.74
CA GLU A 816 7.26 33.20 52.78
C GLU A 816 8.47 34.07 52.40
N GLU A 817 8.25 35.38 52.28
CA GLU A 817 9.31 36.35 52.00
C GLU A 817 10.18 36.55 53.25
N THR A 818 11.10 35.62 53.53
CA THR A 818 12.17 35.86 54.49
C THR A 818 13.30 36.63 53.81
N THR A 819 13.29 37.95 54.00
CA THR A 819 14.50 38.75 53.84
C THR A 819 15.51 38.32 54.91
N VAL A 820 16.74 37.93 54.51
CA VAL A 820 17.99 38.18 55.26
C VAL A 820 19.23 37.75 54.45
N THR A 821 20.14 38.72 54.29
CA THR A 821 21.57 38.68 53.93
C THR A 821 22.13 37.87 52.75
N GLN A 822 22.96 38.61 52.00
CA GLN A 822 23.99 38.14 51.09
C GLN A 822 24.93 37.09 51.72
N ASN A 823 25.37 36.12 50.92
CA ASN A 823 26.78 35.72 50.88
C ASN A 823 27.13 35.23 49.45
N LYS A 824 28.36 35.54 49.01
CA LYS A 824 28.90 35.16 47.69
C LYS A 824 29.68 33.81 47.78
N PRO A 825 30.10 33.22 46.65
CA PRO A 825 30.19 31.75 46.50
C PRO A 825 31.62 31.21 46.68
N PRO A 826 31.80 29.89 46.48
CA PRO A 826 32.97 29.35 45.79
C PRO A 826 32.67 29.04 44.31
N GLN A 827 33.65 29.32 43.45
CA GLN A 827 33.76 28.71 42.13
C GLN A 827 34.57 27.42 42.25
N GLU A 828 34.25 26.44 41.42
CA GLU A 828 35.07 25.30 40.98
C GLU A 828 34.21 24.60 39.92
N GLU A 829 34.64 24.19 38.75
CA GLU A 829 35.71 24.55 37.82
C GLU A 829 35.32 23.82 36.51
N GLU A 830 35.72 24.30 35.35
CA GLU A 830 35.42 23.61 34.08
C GLU A 830 36.36 22.42 33.89
N GLU A 831 35.86 21.29 33.39
CA GLU A 831 36.71 20.49 32.49
C GLU A 831 35.92 19.96 31.29
N VAL A 832 36.62 19.92 30.16
CA VAL A 832 36.08 19.78 28.81
C VAL A 832 36.57 18.47 28.25
N GLU A 833 35.68 17.69 27.63
CA GLU A 833 36.11 16.79 26.56
C GLU A 833 35.14 16.85 25.36
N ARG A 834 35.65 17.40 24.27
CA ARG A 834 35.15 17.16 22.91
C ARG A 834 36.06 16.12 22.27
N GLU A 835 35.47 15.14 21.59
CA GLU A 835 35.91 14.58 20.29
C GLU A 835 34.75 13.66 19.85
N GLU A 836 33.91 13.95 18.85
CA GLU A 836 34.07 14.44 17.47
C GLU A 836 34.51 13.35 16.46
N LEU A 837 33.84 13.34 15.30
CA LEU A 837 34.19 12.66 14.03
C LEU A 837 34.21 11.11 13.93
N PHE A 838 33.17 10.56 13.30
CA PHE A 838 33.18 9.74 12.06
C PHE A 838 31.71 9.35 11.77
N LEU A 839 31.04 9.71 10.67
CA LEU A 839 31.50 9.81 9.28
C LEU A 839 30.91 11.04 8.57
N ALA A 840 31.78 11.85 7.97
CA ALA A 840 31.43 12.64 6.80
C ALA A 840 31.79 11.85 5.52
N ASN A 841 31.08 12.16 4.42
CA ASN A 841 31.30 11.77 3.02
C ASN A 841 30.46 10.61 2.46
N THR A 842 29.32 10.97 1.84
CA THR A 842 29.29 10.94 0.36
C THR A 842 28.34 12.00 -0.22
N GLU A 843 28.95 12.97 -0.88
CA GLU A 843 28.47 13.69 -2.08
C GLU A 843 27.11 14.42 -2.06
N LYS A 844 27.22 15.75 -1.91
CA LYS A 844 26.27 16.73 -2.44
C LYS A 844 26.06 16.53 -3.94
N CYS A 845 24.82 16.68 -4.41
CA CYS A 845 24.55 17.12 -5.78
C CYS A 845 23.58 18.31 -5.76
N VAL A 846 24.18 19.50 -5.76
CA VAL A 846 23.69 20.85 -6.10
C VAL A 846 22.17 21.02 -6.32
N GLU A 847 21.55 21.82 -5.45
CA GLU A 847 20.32 22.56 -5.77
C GLU A 847 20.61 23.68 -6.79
N SER A 848 19.69 23.91 -7.71
CA SER A 848 19.48 25.25 -8.28
C SER A 848 18.00 25.43 -8.60
N ASP A 849 17.28 26.07 -7.69
CA ASP A 849 15.95 26.62 -7.95
C ASP A 849 16.00 27.68 -9.06
N GLU A 850 14.90 27.79 -9.82
CA GLU A 850 14.29 29.09 -10.14
C GLU A 850 12.91 28.91 -10.80
N THR A 851 11.87 29.47 -10.17
CA THR A 851 10.55 29.76 -10.78
C THR A 851 10.24 31.23 -10.44
N PRO A 852 9.56 32.05 -11.29
CA PRO A 852 8.10 31.91 -11.48
C PRO A 852 7.49 32.46 -12.82
N GLY A 853 6.24 32.08 -13.15
CA GLY A 853 5.38 32.89 -14.04
C GLY A 853 4.30 32.17 -14.85
N VAL A 854 3.53 32.96 -15.62
CA VAL A 854 2.06 32.95 -15.49
C VAL A 854 1.29 33.69 -16.63
N VAL A 855 0.00 33.36 -16.78
CA VAL A 855 -1.07 33.87 -17.70
C VAL A 855 -1.18 33.30 -19.14
N ILE A 856 -2.13 32.37 -19.28
CA ILE A 856 -3.24 32.30 -20.28
C ILE A 856 -3.03 32.94 -21.68
N SER A 857 -2.79 32.10 -22.70
CA SER A 857 -3.55 32.05 -23.98
C SER A 857 -2.98 30.90 -24.84
N SER A 858 -3.80 30.16 -25.59
CA SER A 858 -3.41 28.87 -26.18
C SER A 858 -2.36 28.99 -27.30
N THR A 859 -1.08 28.82 -26.95
CA THR A 859 0.04 28.64 -27.90
C THR A 859 0.57 27.22 -27.82
N ARG A 860 0.77 26.56 -28.96
CA ARG A 860 1.39 25.24 -29.03
C ARG A 860 2.91 25.36 -28.99
N HIS A 861 3.49 25.75 -27.86
CA HIS A 861 4.94 25.81 -27.71
C HIS A 861 5.58 24.41 -27.77
N ILE A 862 6.66 24.25 -28.53
CA ILE A 862 7.48 23.03 -28.47
C ILE A 862 8.41 23.10 -27.24
N PRO A 863 8.41 22.12 -26.33
CA PRO A 863 9.23 22.18 -25.12
C PRO A 863 10.74 22.11 -25.42
N GLY A 864 11.53 22.75 -24.54
CA GLY A 864 12.99 22.77 -24.62
C GLY A 864 13.61 21.38 -24.54
N GLY A 865 14.64 21.15 -25.36
CA GLY A 865 15.30 19.83 -25.49
C GLY A 865 14.74 18.95 -26.61
N SER A 866 13.62 19.32 -27.24
CA SER A 866 13.06 18.62 -28.40
C SER A 866 14.05 18.53 -29.57
N LYS A 867 14.40 17.30 -29.98
CA LYS A 867 15.26 16.99 -31.13
C LYS A 867 14.52 17.01 -32.49
N LEU A 868 13.25 17.44 -32.53
CA LEU A 868 12.47 17.52 -33.77
C LEU A 868 13.21 18.35 -34.85
N ARG A 869 13.19 17.92 -36.10
CA ARG A 869 13.68 18.75 -37.23
C ARG A 869 12.76 19.96 -37.41
N TRP A 870 13.31 21.08 -37.88
CA TRP A 870 12.54 22.27 -38.25
C TRP A 870 11.72 21.98 -39.52
N SER A 871 10.41 22.24 -39.52
CA SER A 871 9.56 22.08 -40.70
C SER A 871 9.83 23.19 -41.74
N PRO A 872 9.46 23.00 -43.02
CA PRO A 872 9.57 24.05 -44.02
C PRO A 872 8.87 25.36 -43.60
N ASP A 873 7.68 25.27 -43.02
CA ASP A 873 6.90 26.43 -42.57
C ASP A 873 7.58 27.17 -41.41
N GLU A 874 8.20 26.44 -40.47
CA GLU A 874 9.01 27.07 -39.41
C GLU A 874 10.26 27.78 -39.98
N LEU A 875 10.84 27.26 -41.06
CA LEU A 875 12.00 27.86 -41.73
C LEU A 875 11.63 29.11 -42.53
N GLU A 876 10.47 29.10 -43.20
CA GLU A 876 9.93 30.26 -43.90
C GLU A 876 9.63 31.39 -42.92
N ILE A 877 9.00 31.10 -41.78
CA ILE A 877 8.78 32.09 -40.71
C ILE A 877 10.11 32.65 -40.18
N ILE A 878 11.16 31.83 -40.03
CA ILE A 878 12.50 32.34 -39.65
C ILE A 878 13.10 33.22 -40.76
N TYR A 879 12.90 32.88 -42.02
CA TYR A 879 13.36 33.67 -43.15
C TYR A 879 12.69 35.05 -43.18
N ASP A 880 11.38 35.11 -42.99
CA ASP A 880 10.60 36.36 -42.90
C ASP A 880 11.06 37.25 -41.73
N VAL A 881 11.39 36.65 -40.58
CA VAL A 881 11.94 37.36 -39.42
C VAL A 881 13.33 37.94 -39.72
N ARG A 882 14.15 37.25 -40.53
CA ARG A 882 15.50 37.70 -40.93
C ARG A 882 15.46 38.81 -41.98
N GLN A 883 14.53 38.74 -42.95
CA GLN A 883 14.39 39.77 -43.99
C GLN A 883 13.83 41.10 -43.45
N ASN A 884 13.20 41.09 -42.27
CA ASN A 884 12.70 42.30 -41.63
C ASN A 884 13.83 43.13 -40.99
N SER A 885 14.49 43.94 -41.81
CA SER A 885 15.64 44.80 -41.48
C SER A 885 15.40 45.83 -40.35
N ASN A 886 14.14 46.06 -39.96
CA ASN A 886 13.80 46.94 -38.83
C ASN A 886 14.01 46.28 -37.46
N LEU A 887 14.17 44.95 -37.39
CA LEU A 887 14.31 44.20 -36.13
C LEU A 887 15.78 44.04 -35.71
N LYS A 888 16.35 45.10 -35.11
CA LYS A 888 17.79 45.18 -34.75
C LYS A 888 18.23 44.33 -33.55
N ASN A 889 17.34 43.77 -32.73
CA ASN A 889 17.72 42.96 -31.57
C ASN A 889 16.98 41.61 -31.52
N LEU A 890 17.67 40.59 -30.99
CA LEU A 890 17.21 39.20 -30.96
C LEU A 890 15.90 39.01 -30.17
N LYS A 891 15.66 39.81 -29.12
CA LYS A 891 14.45 39.72 -28.28
C LYS A 891 13.21 40.17 -29.06
N ASN A 892 13.36 41.18 -29.91
CA ASN A 892 12.31 41.68 -30.81
C ASN A 892 12.11 40.74 -32.00
N GLN A 893 13.19 40.22 -32.60
CA GLN A 893 13.12 39.17 -33.63
C GLN A 893 12.37 37.94 -33.12
N TYR A 894 12.66 37.47 -31.90
CA TYR A 894 11.97 36.31 -31.33
C TYR A 894 10.49 36.59 -31.02
N LYS A 895 10.13 37.77 -30.49
CA LYS A 895 8.72 38.14 -30.33
C LYS A 895 7.97 38.18 -31.66
N PHE A 896 8.61 38.67 -32.72
CA PHE A 896 8.02 38.70 -34.07
C PHE A 896 7.86 37.29 -34.65
N TYR A 897 8.85 36.42 -34.46
CA TYR A 897 8.77 34.98 -34.76
C TYR A 897 7.58 34.31 -34.06
N GLN A 898 7.43 34.50 -32.73
CA GLN A 898 6.30 33.92 -31.98
C GLN A 898 4.93 34.41 -32.49
N LYS A 899 4.84 35.69 -32.89
CA LYS A 899 3.63 36.26 -33.50
C LYS A 899 3.31 35.62 -34.85
N LEU A 900 4.29 35.49 -35.75
CA LEU A 900 4.10 34.83 -37.04
C LEU A 900 3.75 33.34 -36.90
N CYS A 901 4.35 32.64 -35.93
CA CYS A 901 3.97 31.27 -35.58
C CYS A 901 2.52 31.17 -35.10
N GLN A 902 2.07 32.08 -34.21
CA GLN A 902 0.65 32.16 -33.81
C GLN A 902 -0.27 32.43 -35.00
N GLU A 903 0.07 33.38 -35.87
CA GLU A 903 -0.72 33.77 -37.04
C GLU A 903 -0.83 32.67 -38.10
N ARG A 904 0.25 31.90 -38.32
CA ARG A 904 0.27 30.75 -39.25
C ARG A 904 -0.14 29.42 -38.58
N GLY A 905 -0.52 29.42 -37.30
CA GLY A 905 -0.87 28.20 -36.55
C GLY A 905 0.28 27.21 -36.33
N VAL A 906 1.52 27.63 -36.57
CA VAL A 906 2.74 26.81 -36.46
C VAL A 906 3.23 26.83 -35.00
N PRO A 907 3.57 25.69 -34.39
CA PRO A 907 4.07 25.65 -33.02
C PRO A 907 5.45 26.31 -32.91
N ASP A 908 5.60 27.35 -32.09
CA ASP A 908 6.87 28.06 -31.95
C ASP A 908 7.86 27.34 -31.00
N ARG A 909 9.15 27.55 -31.25
CA ARG A 909 10.24 26.93 -30.48
C ARG A 909 10.86 27.87 -29.46
N PRO A 910 11.54 27.35 -28.42
CA PRO A 910 12.20 28.17 -27.41
C PRO A 910 13.30 29.06 -27.99
N LEU A 911 13.49 30.25 -27.41
CA LEU A 911 14.45 31.28 -27.84
C LEU A 911 15.84 30.72 -28.19
N LEU A 912 16.37 29.77 -27.41
CA LEU A 912 17.71 29.22 -27.65
C LEU A 912 17.80 28.37 -28.93
N ALA A 913 16.72 27.65 -29.27
CA ALA A 913 16.63 26.89 -30.51
C ALA A 913 16.44 27.82 -31.70
N PHE A 914 15.51 28.78 -31.61
CA PHE A 914 15.30 29.84 -32.61
C PHE A 914 16.61 30.60 -32.89
N LYS A 915 17.30 31.10 -31.85
CA LYS A 915 18.60 31.77 -31.95
C LYS A 915 19.61 30.91 -32.72
N LYS A 916 19.80 29.64 -32.30
CA LYS A 916 20.73 28.70 -32.95
C LYS A 916 20.36 28.42 -34.41
N LYS A 917 19.09 28.54 -34.81
CA LYS A 917 18.66 28.32 -36.19
C LYS A 917 18.78 29.59 -37.05
N LEU A 918 18.39 30.75 -36.51
CA LEU A 918 18.53 32.06 -37.16
C LEU A 918 19.99 32.44 -37.46
N TYR A 919 20.95 32.01 -36.65
CA TYR A 919 22.40 32.18 -36.94
C TYR A 919 23.00 31.10 -37.86
N ARG A 920 22.25 30.02 -38.16
CA ARG A 920 22.71 28.91 -39.03
C ARG A 920 22.06 28.95 -40.42
N MET A 921 21.03 29.76 -40.59
CA MET A 921 20.47 30.16 -41.88
C MET A 921 21.16 31.44 -42.32
#